data_AF-A0A8C0G5V2-F1
#
_entry.id   AF-A0A8C0G5V2-F1
#
_cell.length_a   1.000
_cell.length_b   1.000
_cell.length_c   1.000
_cell.angle_alpha   90.00
_cell.angle_beta   90.00
_cell.angle_gamma   90.00
#
_symmetry.space_group_name_H-M   'P 1'
#
loop_
_entity.id
_entity.type
_entity.pdbx_description
1 polymer ?
#
loop_
_entity_poly.entity_id
_entity_poly.type
_entity_poly.pdbx_seq_one_letter_code
_entity_poly.pdbx_strand_id
1 'polypeptide(L)'
;MAAACLVSGLLPPPRLFLQGTRVWIPDCLEVWKSAELTRGYKEGDSFLHLRLEDGSESTFPLDPQCPQLPFLRNPDYLSGENDLVALSYLHEPAVLHTLRARFLETNTIYTYCGIILVAINPYKQLPIYEEPVIYAYSGQNMGDMDPHIFAVAEDAYKEMSRNNKNQSLIISGESGAGKTASAKYAMRYFALVGGSLDDSSMEEKVLASSPIMEAFGNAKTTRNDNSSRFGKYVEICFSHEYRIVGAAMKTYLLEKSRLTFQAKAERNYHIFYQLCASAALPEFQGLGLGGAESFHYTNQGQCTHLEATDDAADLESTRNAFSLLGVHESSQLELFSLLAAILHLGNIRLRVSISMQPGDKALGLFCTLLGVEKSQVSRWLCYRKLVTASETYVKPMSRQQALNSRDALAKHIYGQLFKWIVSRINKALRASCRQQASIGILDIYGFETFTVNSFEQFCINYANEKLQQHFNLHVFKLEQEEYMKEEIPWTFIDFYDNQPCIDLIEARLGILDLLNEECKMPKGSDASWAQKLYDKHLHHSPHFQKPKMSTEAFIVHHFAGKVEYQCSGFLEKNQDTVHAELIGLLRASKGKLYALWHPQAAGRQLRGIALACCWRVGVELARCLKLLETGLFLSTQNRLAERTPAGLCQLLVDTAHLFPVHLPFSCSPVQLDELRIPDSINLTFLTRV
;
A
#
# COMPACT_ATOMS: atom_id res chain seq x y z
N MET A 1 -5.82 25.52 -8.31
CA MET A 1 -5.02 26.14 -9.41
C MET A 1 -3.56 25.64 -9.51
N ALA A 2 -2.82 25.28 -8.44
CA ALA A 2 -1.42 24.82 -8.62
C ALA A 2 -1.23 23.43 -9.24
N ALA A 3 -2.14 22.48 -9.02
CA ALA A 3 -2.08 21.21 -9.75
C ALA A 3 -2.31 21.39 -11.28
N ALA A 4 -2.82 22.55 -11.69
CA ALA A 4 -3.20 22.85 -13.07
C ALA A 4 -2.04 23.23 -13.99
N CYS A 5 -0.99 23.88 -13.46
CA CYS A 5 0.09 24.38 -14.31
C CYS A 5 1.15 23.32 -14.64
N LEU A 6 1.18 22.20 -13.92
CA LEU A 6 2.14 21.12 -14.20
C LEU A 6 1.87 20.39 -15.53
N VAL A 7 0.65 20.51 -16.09
CA VAL A 7 0.24 19.74 -17.28
C VAL A 7 0.00 20.62 -18.51
N SER A 8 -0.35 21.90 -18.36
CA SER A 8 -0.48 22.79 -19.51
C SER A 8 0.91 23.30 -19.93
N GLY A 9 1.53 22.61 -20.89
CA GLY A 9 2.71 23.07 -21.64
C GLY A 9 2.46 24.33 -22.47
N LEU A 10 1.75 25.32 -21.92
CA LEU A 10 1.58 26.64 -22.49
C LEU A 10 2.95 27.33 -22.43
N LEU A 11 3.66 27.25 -23.56
CA LEU A 11 4.90 27.97 -23.76
C LEU A 11 4.67 29.46 -23.44
N PRO A 12 5.53 30.08 -22.61
CA PRO A 12 5.37 31.48 -22.29
C PRO A 12 5.43 32.32 -23.57
N PRO A 13 4.62 33.39 -23.68
CA PRO A 13 4.54 34.16 -24.91
C PRO A 13 5.92 34.74 -25.27
N PRO A 14 6.31 34.75 -26.56
CA PRO A 14 7.65 35.19 -27.02
C PRO A 14 8.12 36.54 -26.46
N ARG A 15 7.17 37.44 -26.17
CA ARG A 15 7.39 38.76 -25.57
C ARG A 15 8.09 38.77 -24.20
N LEU A 16 8.15 37.64 -23.49
CA LEU A 16 8.80 37.55 -22.17
C LEU A 16 10.31 37.25 -22.24
N PHE A 17 10.82 36.87 -23.41
CA PHE A 17 12.22 36.51 -23.62
C PHE A 17 13.05 37.74 -24.03
N LEU A 18 13.18 38.68 -23.09
CA LEU A 18 14.01 39.88 -23.23
C LEU A 18 15.46 39.59 -22.82
N GLN A 19 16.37 40.49 -23.18
CA GLN A 19 17.74 40.45 -22.66
C GLN A 19 17.73 40.54 -21.13
N GLY A 20 18.51 39.68 -20.47
CA GLY A 20 18.54 39.55 -19.01
C GLY A 20 17.49 38.60 -18.44
N THR A 21 16.54 38.11 -19.24
CA THR A 21 15.59 37.08 -18.80
C THR A 21 16.33 35.77 -18.52
N ARG A 22 16.01 35.12 -17.40
CA ARG A 22 16.58 33.81 -17.04
C ARG A 22 15.66 32.67 -17.44
N VAL A 23 16.25 31.58 -17.90
CA VAL A 23 15.58 30.38 -18.40
C VAL A 23 16.21 29.12 -17.82
N TRP A 24 15.50 28.01 -17.93
CA TRP A 24 15.95 26.66 -17.63
C TRP A 24 16.23 25.90 -18.91
N ILE A 25 17.42 25.31 -19.00
CA ILE A 25 17.81 24.43 -20.11
C ILE A 25 18.18 23.05 -19.58
N PRO A 26 18.01 21.97 -20.37
CA PRO A 26 18.33 20.62 -19.95
C PRO A 26 19.81 20.46 -19.57
N ASP A 27 20.05 19.67 -18.53
CA ASP A 27 21.38 19.29 -18.07
C ASP A 27 21.45 17.80 -17.71
N CYS A 28 22.57 17.15 -18.01
CA CYS A 28 22.70 15.70 -17.80
C CYS A 28 22.99 15.30 -16.35
N LEU A 29 23.44 16.24 -15.50
CA LEU A 29 23.76 15.99 -14.10
C LEU A 29 22.66 16.49 -13.17
N GLU A 30 22.22 17.73 -13.37
CA GLU A 30 21.24 18.40 -12.49
C GLU A 30 19.81 18.39 -13.04
N VAL A 31 19.57 17.69 -14.16
CA VAL A 31 18.31 17.70 -14.95
C VAL A 31 18.06 19.05 -15.64
N TRP A 32 18.17 20.15 -14.90
CA TRP A 32 17.96 21.51 -15.38
C TRP A 32 19.05 22.45 -14.86
N LYS A 33 19.58 23.33 -15.71
CA LYS A 33 20.49 24.42 -15.33
C LYS A 33 19.95 25.77 -15.72
N SER A 34 20.31 26.80 -14.95
CA SER A 34 19.90 28.17 -15.24
C SER A 34 20.81 28.82 -16.27
N ALA A 35 20.21 29.62 -17.14
CA ALA A 35 20.93 30.46 -18.08
C ALA A 35 20.23 31.81 -18.25
N GLU A 36 20.99 32.86 -18.57
CA GLU A 36 20.49 34.21 -18.81
C GLU A 36 20.58 34.56 -20.29
N LEU A 37 19.52 35.15 -20.87
CA LEU A 37 19.54 35.61 -22.25
C LEU A 37 20.46 36.81 -22.43
N THR A 38 21.49 36.67 -23.26
CA THR A 38 22.39 37.79 -23.61
C THR A 38 21.77 38.73 -24.64
N ARG A 39 20.76 38.26 -25.40
CA ARG A 39 19.95 39.05 -26.33
C ARG A 39 18.49 38.61 -26.27
N GLY A 40 17.56 39.53 -26.50
CA GLY A 40 16.12 39.20 -26.59
C GLY A 40 15.79 38.34 -27.81
N TYR A 41 14.84 37.42 -27.65
CA TYR A 41 14.34 36.55 -28.71
C TYR A 41 13.46 37.32 -29.69
N LYS A 42 13.62 37.06 -30.99
CA LYS A 42 12.71 37.52 -32.04
C LYS A 42 12.08 36.32 -32.75
N GLU A 43 10.80 36.43 -33.10
CA GLU A 43 10.11 35.38 -33.87
C GLU A 43 10.88 35.09 -35.18
N GLY A 44 11.25 33.83 -35.37
CA GLY A 44 12.09 33.37 -36.49
C GLY A 44 13.56 33.12 -36.15
N ASP A 45 14.03 33.46 -34.94
CA ASP A 45 15.39 33.11 -34.50
C ASP A 45 15.55 31.58 -34.39
N SER A 46 16.65 31.04 -34.94
CA SER A 46 16.98 29.61 -34.86
C SER A 46 17.73 29.22 -33.59
N PHE A 47 18.24 30.20 -32.82
CA PHE A 47 19.02 29.98 -31.59
C PHE A 47 18.77 31.07 -30.57
N LEU A 48 18.73 30.69 -29.30
CA LEU A 48 18.84 31.60 -28.16
C LEU A 48 20.31 31.74 -27.74
N HIS A 49 20.73 32.96 -27.43
CA HIS A 49 22.08 33.22 -26.93
C HIS A 49 22.00 33.39 -25.41
N LEU A 50 22.78 32.56 -24.72
CA LEU A 50 22.67 32.33 -23.30
C LEU A 50 24.02 32.54 -22.63
N ARG A 51 24.00 33.00 -21.39
CA ARG A 51 25.13 33.00 -20.46
C ARG A 51 24.79 32.09 -19.29
N LEU A 52 25.63 31.09 -19.05
CA LEU A 52 25.48 30.16 -17.93
C LEU A 52 25.95 30.81 -16.61
N GLU A 53 25.62 30.18 -15.48
CA GLU A 53 26.00 30.69 -14.15
C GLU A 53 27.53 30.69 -13.91
N ASP A 54 28.28 29.85 -14.62
CA ASP A 54 29.76 29.85 -14.61
C ASP A 54 30.40 30.96 -15.46
N GLY A 55 29.56 31.80 -16.11
CA GLY A 55 29.98 32.89 -16.98
C GLY A 55 30.26 32.47 -18.42
N SER A 56 30.17 31.19 -18.76
CA SER A 56 30.35 30.73 -20.14
C SER A 56 29.16 31.09 -21.04
N GLU A 57 29.46 31.43 -22.29
CA GLU A 57 28.44 31.68 -23.31
C GLU A 57 28.04 30.36 -24.00
N SER A 58 26.74 30.18 -24.19
CA SER A 58 26.16 29.00 -24.82
C SER A 58 25.04 29.41 -25.78
N THR A 59 24.75 28.55 -26.75
CA THR A 59 23.61 28.74 -27.67
C THR A 59 22.64 27.58 -27.54
N PHE A 60 21.37 27.88 -27.39
CA PHE A 60 20.30 26.87 -27.34
C PHE A 60 19.57 26.82 -28.69
N PRO A 61 19.62 25.69 -29.43
CA PRO A 61 18.95 25.57 -30.71
C PRO A 61 17.44 25.50 -30.54
N LEU A 62 16.71 26.19 -31.42
CA LEU A 62 15.26 26.13 -31.51
C LEU A 62 14.86 25.36 -32.78
N ASP A 63 13.87 24.47 -32.66
CA ASP A 63 13.31 23.77 -33.82
C ASP A 63 12.56 24.79 -34.72
N PRO A 64 12.96 24.96 -35.99
CA PRO A 64 12.32 25.89 -36.92
C PRO A 64 10.85 25.53 -37.24
N GLN A 65 10.44 24.27 -37.05
CA GLN A 65 9.09 23.79 -37.36
C GLN A 65 8.14 23.90 -36.15
N CYS A 66 8.68 23.87 -34.93
CA CYS A 66 7.93 24.03 -33.69
C CYS A 66 8.86 24.61 -32.60
N PRO A 67 9.01 25.94 -32.50
CA PRO A 67 9.94 26.55 -31.55
C PRO A 67 9.42 26.37 -30.11
N GLN A 68 9.80 25.26 -29.47
CA GLN A 68 9.63 25.08 -28.03
C GLN A 68 10.67 25.93 -27.30
N LEU A 69 10.23 27.09 -26.83
CA LEU A 69 11.05 27.97 -26.00
C LEU A 69 11.33 27.30 -24.64
N PRO A 70 12.53 27.51 -24.05
CA PRO A 70 12.86 26.97 -22.74
C PRO A 70 12.00 27.59 -21.64
N PHE A 71 11.87 26.89 -20.52
CA PHE A 71 11.06 27.35 -19.40
C PHE A 71 11.65 28.63 -18.76
N LEU A 72 10.81 29.63 -18.48
CA LEU A 72 11.24 30.84 -17.77
C LEU A 72 11.58 30.54 -16.30
N ARG A 73 12.64 31.16 -15.78
CA ARG A 73 12.98 31.07 -14.35
C ARG A 73 12.19 32.10 -13.55
N ASN A 74 11.66 31.70 -12.40
CA ASN A 74 10.99 32.60 -11.47
C ASN A 74 11.98 33.65 -10.91
N PRO A 75 11.50 34.85 -10.54
CA PRO A 75 12.31 35.82 -9.79
C PRO A 75 12.83 35.24 -8.48
N ASP A 76 14.05 35.62 -8.07
CA ASP A 76 14.70 35.02 -6.88
C ASP A 76 13.97 35.32 -5.56
N TYR A 77 13.15 36.38 -5.50
CA TYR A 77 12.37 36.68 -4.29
C TYR A 77 11.21 35.69 -4.05
N LEU A 78 10.79 34.96 -5.08
CA LEU A 78 9.81 33.86 -4.96
C LEU A 78 10.50 32.51 -4.69
N SER A 79 11.84 32.47 -4.67
CA SER A 79 12.57 31.26 -4.34
C SER A 79 12.43 30.98 -2.84
N GLY A 80 11.87 29.82 -2.50
CA GLY A 80 11.76 29.37 -1.12
C GLY A 80 10.39 29.59 -0.47
N GLU A 81 9.38 30.02 -1.23
CA GLU A 81 7.99 30.13 -0.77
C GLU A 81 7.47 28.84 -0.10
N ASN A 82 6.58 29.00 0.88
CA ASN A 82 6.00 27.89 1.62
C ASN A 82 4.99 27.06 0.80
N ASP A 83 4.39 27.67 -0.23
CA ASP A 83 3.47 27.02 -1.16
C ASP A 83 3.90 27.25 -2.61
N LEU A 84 4.04 26.16 -3.37
CA LEU A 84 4.40 26.19 -4.79
C LEU A 84 3.35 26.90 -5.67
N VAL A 85 2.12 27.07 -5.18
CA VAL A 85 1.08 27.88 -5.88
C VAL A 85 1.50 29.34 -6.04
N ALA A 86 2.37 29.86 -5.17
CA ALA A 86 2.80 31.26 -5.19
C ALA A 86 3.75 31.59 -6.36
N LEU A 87 4.27 30.59 -7.07
CA LEU A 87 5.20 30.77 -8.18
C LEU A 87 4.50 31.38 -9.41
N SER A 88 5.13 32.40 -10.01
CA SER A 88 4.63 33.03 -11.25
C SER A 88 4.63 32.07 -12.45
N TYR A 89 5.68 31.25 -12.55
CA TYR A 89 5.83 30.21 -13.57
C TYR A 89 5.90 28.85 -12.88
N LEU A 90 4.86 28.04 -13.05
CA LEU A 90 4.77 26.73 -12.42
C LEU A 90 4.98 25.63 -13.46
N HIS A 91 6.18 25.07 -13.48
CA HIS A 91 6.64 24.00 -14.35
C HIS A 91 7.70 23.15 -13.62
N GLU A 92 8.10 22.03 -14.22
CA GLU A 92 9.02 21.06 -13.59
C GLU A 92 10.30 21.69 -13.02
N PRO A 93 11.10 22.50 -13.75
CA PRO A 93 12.31 23.08 -13.19
C PRO A 93 12.05 24.07 -12.05
N ALA A 94 10.95 24.82 -12.08
CA ALA A 94 10.59 25.72 -10.98
C ALA A 94 10.28 24.95 -9.69
N VAL A 95 9.54 23.85 -9.78
CA VAL A 95 9.24 22.98 -8.64
C VAL A 95 10.52 22.36 -8.09
N LEU A 96 11.34 21.76 -8.95
CA LEU A 96 12.59 21.13 -8.55
C LEU A 96 13.54 22.11 -7.87
N HIS A 97 13.73 23.30 -8.46
CA HIS A 97 14.59 24.33 -7.89
C HIS A 97 14.11 24.82 -6.53
N THR A 98 12.81 25.09 -6.38
CA THR A 98 12.23 25.57 -5.11
C THR A 98 12.38 24.53 -4.00
N LEU A 99 12.06 23.26 -4.29
CA LEU A 99 12.21 22.16 -3.33
C LEU A 99 13.69 21.94 -2.95
N ARG A 100 14.61 22.03 -3.93
CA ARG A 100 16.05 21.92 -3.69
C ARG A 100 16.57 23.05 -2.80
N ALA A 101 16.20 24.30 -3.08
CA ALA A 101 16.60 25.45 -2.28
C ALA A 101 16.08 25.34 -0.84
N ARG A 102 14.78 24.99 -0.67
CA ARG A 102 14.18 24.77 0.66
C ARG A 102 14.87 23.65 1.45
N PHE A 103 15.20 22.55 0.78
CA PHE A 103 15.83 21.42 1.44
C PHE A 103 17.30 21.69 1.80
N LEU A 104 18.09 22.25 0.88
CA LEU A 104 19.53 22.44 1.06
C LEU A 104 19.91 23.72 1.79
N GLU A 105 19.21 24.82 1.53
CA GLU A 105 19.58 26.15 2.04
C GLU A 105 18.84 26.49 3.34
N THR A 106 17.54 26.19 3.42
CA THR A 106 16.74 26.49 4.62
C THR A 106 16.54 25.28 5.53
N ASN A 107 17.00 24.09 5.13
CA ASN A 107 16.84 22.84 5.88
C ASN A 107 15.38 22.53 6.25
N THR A 108 14.45 22.91 5.37
CA THR A 108 13.02 22.67 5.51
C THR A 108 12.60 21.47 4.65
N ILE A 109 11.88 20.53 5.26
CA ILE A 109 11.51 19.27 4.60
C ILE A 109 10.08 19.24 4.08
N TYR A 110 9.25 20.18 4.54
CA TYR A 110 7.83 20.26 4.22
C TYR A 110 7.56 21.48 3.35
N THR A 111 6.78 21.30 2.29
CA THR A 111 6.38 22.38 1.36
C THR A 111 4.96 22.10 0.88
N TYR A 112 4.10 23.11 0.84
CA TYR A 112 2.77 22.97 0.26
C TYR A 112 2.81 23.00 -1.27
N CYS A 113 1.87 22.28 -1.87
CA CYS A 113 1.53 22.35 -3.27
C CYS A 113 0.01 22.41 -3.35
N GLY A 114 -0.55 23.57 -3.01
CA GLY A 114 -1.98 23.73 -2.76
C GLY A 114 -2.47 22.79 -1.65
N ILE A 115 -3.38 21.88 -1.99
CA ILE A 115 -3.96 20.92 -1.04
C ILE A 115 -3.02 19.77 -0.66
N ILE A 116 -1.86 19.65 -1.32
CA ILE A 116 -0.90 18.55 -1.12
C ILE A 116 0.25 19.04 -0.27
N LEU A 117 0.71 18.19 0.65
CA LEU A 117 1.96 18.40 1.38
C LEU A 117 3.08 17.55 0.76
N VAL A 118 4.14 18.20 0.29
CA VAL A 118 5.38 17.55 -0.14
C VAL A 118 6.28 17.38 1.08
N ALA A 119 6.76 16.17 1.32
CA ALA A 119 7.66 15.83 2.42
C ALA A 119 8.94 15.18 1.86
N ILE A 120 10.10 15.80 2.08
CA ILE A 120 11.40 15.31 1.63
C ILE A 120 12.10 14.62 2.81
N ASN A 121 12.52 13.37 2.65
CA ASN A 121 13.14 12.62 3.73
C ASN A 121 14.54 13.20 4.10
N PRO A 122 14.75 13.70 5.34
CA PRO A 122 16.03 14.29 5.75
C PRO A 122 17.10 13.25 6.11
N TYR A 123 16.76 11.97 6.26
CA TYR A 123 17.63 10.93 6.83
C TYR A 123 18.26 11.31 8.19
N LYS A 124 17.63 12.24 8.91
CA LYS A 124 18.10 12.80 10.18
C LYS A 124 16.91 13.11 11.07
N GLN A 125 17.10 12.93 12.37
CA GLN A 125 16.12 13.37 13.37
C GLN A 125 16.10 14.90 13.45
N LEU A 126 14.90 15.49 13.37
CA LEU A 126 14.69 16.92 13.43
C LEU A 126 13.85 17.26 14.67
N PRO A 127 14.19 18.33 15.43
CA PRO A 127 13.48 18.73 16.64
C PRO A 127 12.17 19.50 16.34
N ILE A 128 11.41 19.05 15.33
CA ILE A 128 10.17 19.70 14.85
C ILE A 128 8.91 18.89 15.20
N TYR A 129 9.07 17.80 15.95
CA TYR A 129 7.98 16.86 16.28
C TYR A 129 7.67 16.80 17.78
N GLU A 130 8.22 17.73 18.57
CA GLU A 130 8.02 17.79 20.01
C GLU A 130 6.64 18.37 20.38
N GLU A 131 6.17 18.07 21.59
CA GLU A 131 4.85 18.50 22.08
C GLU A 131 4.59 20.01 21.96
N PRO A 132 5.55 20.93 22.26
CA PRO A 132 5.33 22.36 22.07
C PRO A 132 4.98 22.73 20.63
N VAL A 133 5.54 22.01 19.66
CA VAL A 133 5.23 22.22 18.24
C VAL A 133 3.81 21.76 17.93
N ILE A 134 3.39 20.60 18.44
CA ILE A 134 2.01 20.10 18.27
C ILE A 134 1.00 21.14 18.77
N TYR A 135 1.21 21.69 19.97
CA TYR A 135 0.32 22.72 20.52
C TYR A 135 0.35 24.04 19.73
N ALA A 136 1.47 24.38 19.09
CA ALA A 136 1.55 25.56 18.23
C ALA A 136 0.66 25.43 16.98
N TYR A 137 0.52 24.22 16.42
CA TYR A 137 -0.35 23.96 15.27
C TYR A 137 -1.84 23.82 15.66
N SER A 138 -2.14 23.43 16.90
CA SER A 138 -3.51 23.22 17.37
C SER A 138 -4.35 24.50 17.26
N GLY A 139 -5.52 24.40 16.64
CA GLY A 139 -6.45 25.49 16.40
C GLY A 139 -6.11 26.40 15.20
N GLN A 140 -4.88 26.35 14.68
CA GLN A 140 -4.45 27.21 13.57
C GLN A 140 -5.05 26.78 12.22
N ASN A 141 -5.07 27.66 11.23
CA ASN A 141 -5.44 27.29 9.86
C ASN A 141 -4.19 26.90 9.05
N MET A 142 -4.39 26.07 8.01
CA MET A 142 -3.30 25.48 7.21
C MET A 142 -2.34 26.50 6.56
N GLY A 143 -2.81 27.73 6.27
CA GLY A 143 -1.98 28.79 5.68
C GLY A 143 -1.36 29.77 6.68
N ASP A 144 -1.74 29.71 7.96
CA ASP A 144 -1.24 30.65 8.98
C ASP A 144 0.11 30.19 9.57
N MET A 145 0.45 28.92 9.39
CA MET A 145 1.64 28.28 9.93
C MET A 145 2.53 27.72 8.82
N ASP A 146 3.80 27.50 9.13
CA ASP A 146 4.73 26.86 8.19
C ASP A 146 4.26 25.45 7.80
N PRO A 147 4.56 24.98 6.58
CA PRO A 147 4.15 23.66 6.11
C PRO A 147 4.62 22.55 7.05
N HIS A 148 3.69 21.73 7.51
CA HIS A 148 4.00 20.62 8.41
C HIS A 148 2.94 19.51 8.34
N ILE A 149 3.33 18.28 8.68
CA ILE A 149 2.38 17.15 8.77
C ILE A 149 1.29 17.38 9.83
N PHE A 150 1.62 18.15 10.88
CA PHE A 150 0.68 18.55 11.93
C PHE A 150 -0.38 19.51 11.43
N ALA A 151 -0.05 20.40 10.48
CA ALA A 151 -1.05 21.28 9.88
C ALA A 151 -2.09 20.49 9.08
N VAL A 152 -1.66 19.45 8.34
CA VAL A 152 -2.58 18.56 7.61
C VAL A 152 -3.43 17.73 8.58
N ALA A 153 -2.84 17.26 9.68
CA ALA A 153 -3.58 16.56 10.72
C ALA A 153 -4.61 17.47 11.42
N GLU A 154 -4.25 18.72 11.73
CA GLU A 154 -5.16 19.72 12.31
C GLU A 154 -6.31 20.05 11.37
N ASP A 155 -6.02 20.26 10.08
CA ASP A 155 -7.04 20.54 9.08
C ASP A 155 -8.05 19.40 8.98
N ALA A 156 -7.57 18.14 8.92
CA ALA A 156 -8.44 16.97 8.97
C ALA A 156 -9.26 16.89 10.27
N TYR A 157 -8.67 17.22 11.42
CA TYR A 157 -9.38 17.22 12.70
C TYR A 157 -10.48 18.30 12.74
N LYS A 158 -10.18 19.51 12.26
CA LYS A 158 -11.13 20.63 12.16
C LYS A 158 -12.27 20.32 11.20
N GLU A 159 -11.97 19.78 10.02
CA GLU A 159 -12.99 19.40 9.03
C GLU A 159 -13.89 18.27 9.52
N MET A 160 -13.32 17.27 10.23
CA MET A 160 -14.10 16.25 10.90
C MET A 160 -15.05 16.86 11.94
N SER A 161 -14.56 17.78 12.77
CA SER A 161 -15.32 18.40 13.85
C SER A 161 -16.42 19.34 13.32
N ARG A 162 -16.10 20.16 12.31
CA ARG A 162 -17.05 21.13 11.72
C ARG A 162 -18.14 20.47 10.91
N ASN A 163 -17.79 19.49 10.08
CA ASN A 163 -18.71 18.90 9.10
C ASN A 163 -19.30 17.57 9.56
N ASN A 164 -18.83 17.01 10.68
CA ASN A 164 -19.22 15.68 11.18
C ASN A 164 -19.08 14.58 10.10
N LYS A 165 -17.99 14.65 9.32
CA LYS A 165 -17.65 13.68 8.27
C LYS A 165 -16.34 12.98 8.59
N ASN A 166 -16.26 11.71 8.22
CA ASN A 166 -15.03 10.95 8.32
C ASN A 166 -13.99 11.50 7.36
N GLN A 167 -12.74 11.53 7.80
CA GLN A 167 -11.61 12.05 7.02
C GLN A 167 -10.63 10.93 6.70
N SER A 168 -9.77 11.16 5.71
CA SER A 168 -8.70 10.23 5.37
C SER A 168 -7.42 10.97 5.02
N LEU A 169 -6.34 10.62 5.72
CA LEU A 169 -4.99 11.07 5.41
C LEU A 169 -4.30 10.00 4.56
N ILE A 170 -4.07 10.33 3.29
CA ILE A 170 -3.45 9.42 2.31
C ILE A 170 -1.99 9.83 2.15
N ILE A 171 -1.07 8.91 2.47
CA ILE A 171 0.37 9.17 2.40
C ILE A 171 0.96 8.28 1.30
N SER A 172 1.44 8.90 0.23
CA SER A 172 2.01 8.23 -0.94
C SER A 172 3.50 8.58 -1.14
N GLY A 173 4.17 7.83 -2.02
CA GLY A 173 5.59 8.01 -2.33
C GLY A 173 6.34 6.67 -2.44
N GLU A 174 7.53 6.69 -3.03
CA GLU A 174 8.35 5.48 -3.22
C GLU A 174 8.80 4.83 -1.89
N SER A 175 9.28 3.59 -1.95
CA SER A 175 9.85 2.93 -0.76
C SER A 175 11.04 3.74 -0.22
N GLY A 176 11.05 3.99 1.09
CA GLY A 176 12.07 4.83 1.74
C GLY A 176 11.75 6.34 1.80
N ALA A 177 10.67 6.81 1.17
CA ALA A 177 10.32 8.24 1.15
C ALA A 177 9.88 8.84 2.50
N GLY A 178 9.64 8.02 3.53
CA GLY A 178 9.20 8.50 4.86
C GLY A 178 7.70 8.35 5.17
N LYS A 179 6.94 7.63 4.34
CA LYS A 179 5.48 7.43 4.52
C LYS A 179 5.09 7.00 5.93
N THR A 180 5.69 5.92 6.42
CA THR A 180 5.43 5.38 7.77
C THR A 180 5.81 6.37 8.89
N ALA A 181 6.85 7.19 8.69
CA ALA A 181 7.22 8.22 9.65
C ALA A 181 6.17 9.33 9.71
N SER A 182 5.72 9.84 8.56
CA SER A 182 4.62 10.82 8.47
C SER A 182 3.33 10.29 9.09
N ALA A 183 2.99 9.01 8.86
CA ALA A 183 1.82 8.37 9.47
C ALA A 183 1.92 8.34 11.01
N LYS A 184 3.10 8.03 11.56
CA LYS A 184 3.34 8.03 13.01
C LYS A 184 3.19 9.43 13.61
N TYR A 185 3.74 10.45 12.97
CA TYR A 185 3.60 11.84 13.45
C TYR A 185 2.15 12.33 13.39
N ALA A 186 1.42 12.01 12.33
CA ALA A 186 -0.02 12.31 12.26
C ALA A 186 -0.82 11.62 13.37
N MET A 187 -0.54 10.33 13.65
CA MET A 187 -1.17 9.61 14.77
C MET A 187 -0.87 10.27 16.13
N ARG A 188 0.40 10.67 16.36
CA ARG A 188 0.81 11.37 17.59
C ARG A 188 0.08 12.71 17.75
N TYR A 189 -0.11 13.44 16.66
CA TYR A 189 -0.89 14.69 16.67
C TYR A 189 -2.33 14.46 17.16
N PHE A 190 -3.04 13.51 16.54
CA PHE A 190 -4.42 13.19 16.93
C PHE A 190 -4.51 12.71 18.37
N ALA A 191 -3.52 11.91 18.82
CA ALA A 191 -3.46 11.41 20.19
C ALA A 191 -3.42 12.55 21.22
N LEU A 192 -2.55 13.53 21.00
CA LEU A 192 -2.35 14.64 21.92
C LEU A 192 -3.51 15.65 21.89
N VAL A 193 -3.98 16.03 20.70
CA VAL A 193 -5.03 17.05 20.52
C VAL A 193 -6.42 16.50 20.81
N GLY A 194 -6.72 15.28 20.35
CA GLY A 194 -8.00 14.64 20.59
C GLY A 194 -8.20 14.25 22.06
N GLY A 195 -7.12 13.98 22.79
CA GLY A 195 -7.17 13.44 24.15
C GLY A 195 -7.84 12.06 24.22
N SER A 196 -7.61 11.33 25.30
CA SER A 196 -8.31 10.08 25.57
C SER A 196 -9.27 10.25 26.75
N LEU A 197 -10.41 9.55 26.71
CA LEU A 197 -11.36 9.51 27.83
C LEU A 197 -10.84 8.68 29.01
N ASP A 198 -9.93 7.74 28.76
CA ASP A 198 -9.24 6.92 29.76
C ASP A 198 -7.74 7.28 29.74
N ASP A 199 -7.18 7.69 30.89
CA ASP A 199 -5.77 8.09 31.11
C ASP A 199 -4.76 7.42 30.16
N SER A 200 -4.04 8.23 29.38
CA SER A 200 -2.76 8.00 28.65
C SER A 200 -2.53 6.70 27.86
N SER A 201 -3.43 5.71 27.91
CA SER A 201 -3.15 4.34 27.49
C SER A 201 -3.49 4.08 26.03
N MET A 202 -4.41 4.87 25.44
CA MET A 202 -4.84 4.63 24.07
C MET A 202 -3.79 5.07 23.04
N GLU A 203 -3.16 6.22 23.25
CA GLU A 203 -2.00 6.66 22.46
C GLU A 203 -0.89 5.62 22.49
N GLU A 204 -0.48 5.24 23.71
CA GLU A 204 0.59 4.28 23.94
C GLU A 204 0.30 2.94 23.25
N LYS A 205 -0.95 2.45 23.31
CA LYS A 205 -1.39 1.24 22.61
C LYS A 205 -1.36 1.39 21.09
N VAL A 206 -1.83 2.51 20.53
CA VAL A 206 -1.78 2.74 19.07
C VAL A 206 -0.34 2.77 18.59
N LEU A 207 0.54 3.50 19.30
CA LEU A 207 1.96 3.58 18.96
C LEU A 207 2.67 2.22 19.13
N ALA A 208 2.36 1.46 20.18
CA ALA A 208 2.89 0.11 20.41
C ALA A 208 2.44 -0.94 19.40
N SER A 209 1.40 -0.66 18.58
CA SER A 209 1.11 -1.52 17.44
C SER A 209 2.22 -1.48 16.37
N SER A 210 2.99 -0.40 16.30
CA SER A 210 4.00 -0.21 15.24
C SER A 210 5.16 -1.21 15.33
N PRO A 211 5.87 -1.40 16.47
CA PRO A 211 6.94 -2.39 16.56
C PRO A 211 6.50 -3.80 16.17
N ILE A 212 5.29 -4.19 16.57
CA ILE A 212 4.71 -5.51 16.20
C ILE A 212 4.48 -5.58 14.70
N MET A 213 3.82 -4.57 14.11
CA MET A 213 3.52 -4.60 12.69
C MET A 213 4.78 -4.49 11.82
N GLU A 214 5.82 -3.80 12.29
CA GLU A 214 7.12 -3.75 11.63
C GLU A 214 7.86 -5.08 11.73
N ALA A 215 7.90 -5.72 12.90
CA ALA A 215 8.55 -7.02 13.06
C ALA A 215 7.95 -8.11 12.15
N PHE A 216 6.62 -8.12 11.99
CA PHE A 216 5.89 -9.16 11.23
C PHE A 216 5.49 -8.74 9.80
N GLY A 217 5.68 -7.48 9.43
CA GLY A 217 5.20 -6.94 8.17
C GLY A 217 6.26 -6.21 7.37
N ASN A 218 7.40 -5.89 7.98
CA ASN A 218 8.51 -5.22 7.31
C ASN A 218 9.68 -6.17 7.11
N ALA A 219 10.47 -5.85 6.08
CA ALA A 219 11.68 -6.57 5.75
C ALA A 219 12.68 -5.65 5.06
N LYS A 220 13.95 -6.08 5.07
CA LYS A 220 15.02 -5.43 4.34
C LYS A 220 14.93 -5.74 2.84
N THR A 221 14.90 -4.71 2.01
CA THR A 221 15.03 -4.80 0.55
C THR A 221 16.33 -4.12 0.10
N THR A 222 16.62 -4.15 -1.20
CA THR A 222 17.75 -3.41 -1.78
C THR A 222 17.61 -1.88 -1.67
N ARG A 223 16.40 -1.36 -1.48
CA ARG A 223 16.09 0.08 -1.46
C ARG A 223 15.89 0.65 -0.05
N ASN A 224 15.43 -0.19 0.88
CA ASN A 224 15.05 0.24 2.23
C ASN A 224 15.23 -0.91 3.22
N ASP A 225 15.95 -0.65 4.31
CA ASP A 225 16.24 -1.64 5.34
C ASP A 225 15.01 -2.01 6.19
N ASN A 226 14.00 -1.13 6.27
CA ASN A 226 12.75 -1.36 6.99
C ASN A 226 11.53 -1.13 6.09
N SER A 227 11.47 -1.86 4.96
CA SER A 227 10.39 -1.70 3.97
C SER A 227 9.12 -2.42 4.41
N SER A 228 8.01 -1.68 4.53
CA SER A 228 6.67 -2.25 4.72
C SER A 228 6.28 -3.13 3.53
N ARG A 229 5.92 -4.40 3.78
CA ARG A 229 5.51 -5.39 2.75
C ARG A 229 4.03 -5.77 2.85
N PHE A 230 3.24 -4.84 3.35
CA PHE A 230 1.78 -4.89 3.44
C PHE A 230 1.26 -3.45 3.47
N GLY A 231 0.01 -3.24 3.04
CA GLY A 231 -0.69 -1.98 3.20
C GLY A 231 -1.37 -1.91 4.58
N LYS A 232 -1.31 -0.76 5.23
CA LYS A 232 -1.87 -0.52 6.56
C LYS A 232 -2.84 0.66 6.50
N TYR A 233 -4.07 0.44 6.92
CA TYR A 233 -5.05 1.50 7.15
C TYR A 233 -5.43 1.50 8.62
N VAL A 234 -5.12 2.59 9.32
CA VAL A 234 -5.46 2.78 10.73
C VAL A 234 -6.58 3.78 10.83
N GLU A 235 -7.75 3.34 11.27
CA GLU A 235 -8.91 4.17 11.50
C GLU A 235 -8.95 4.58 12.96
N ILE A 236 -8.74 5.87 13.26
CA ILE A 236 -8.86 6.43 14.60
C ILE A 236 -10.31 6.84 14.81
N CYS A 237 -10.93 6.34 15.88
CA CYS A 237 -12.34 6.55 16.18
C CYS A 237 -12.49 7.67 17.23
N PHE A 238 -13.44 8.57 16.99
CA PHE A 238 -13.73 9.71 17.86
C PHE A 238 -15.14 9.66 18.46
N SER A 239 -15.29 10.18 19.69
CA SER A 239 -16.57 10.37 20.37
C SER A 239 -17.35 11.56 19.79
N HIS A 240 -18.54 11.83 20.33
CA HIS A 240 -19.33 13.01 19.99
C HIS A 240 -18.62 14.32 20.40
N GLU A 241 -17.78 14.29 21.43
CA GLU A 241 -16.93 15.40 21.88
C GLU A 241 -15.58 15.44 21.15
N TYR A 242 -15.44 14.68 20.04
CA TYR A 242 -14.22 14.57 19.25
C TYR A 242 -12.98 14.11 20.03
N ARG A 243 -13.19 13.29 21.07
CA ARG A 243 -12.11 12.63 21.81
C ARG A 243 -11.83 11.24 21.29
N ILE A 244 -10.60 10.74 21.41
CA ILE A 244 -10.27 9.39 20.93
C ILE A 244 -10.92 8.35 21.83
N VAL A 245 -11.69 7.46 21.20
CA VAL A 245 -12.40 6.36 21.89
C VAL A 245 -11.78 5.00 21.59
N GLY A 246 -11.07 4.88 20.47
CA GLY A 246 -10.49 3.63 20.00
C GLY A 246 -9.83 3.77 18.63
N ALA A 247 -9.31 2.66 18.11
CA ALA A 247 -8.78 2.57 16.76
C ALA A 247 -9.02 1.18 16.15
N ALA A 248 -9.04 1.10 14.83
CA ALA A 248 -9.16 -0.15 14.09
C ALA A 248 -8.15 -0.19 12.94
N MET A 249 -7.36 -1.25 12.88
CA MET A 249 -6.38 -1.51 11.84
C MET A 249 -6.93 -2.49 10.81
N LYS A 250 -6.82 -2.12 9.53
CA LYS A 250 -7.07 -2.98 8.37
C LYS A 250 -5.74 -3.16 7.63
N THR A 251 -5.48 -4.38 7.19
CA THR A 251 -4.23 -4.72 6.48
C THR A 251 -4.54 -5.29 5.10
N TYR A 252 -3.70 -4.95 4.12
CA TYR A 252 -3.88 -5.32 2.72
C TYR A 252 -2.61 -5.96 2.16
N LEU A 253 -2.78 -6.95 1.29
CA LEU A 253 -1.73 -7.46 0.39
C LEU A 253 -0.36 -7.71 1.05
N LEU A 254 -0.36 -8.51 2.13
CA LEU A 254 0.89 -9.03 2.71
C LEU A 254 1.67 -9.83 1.67
N GLU A 255 2.94 -9.48 1.45
CA GLU A 255 3.84 -10.16 0.51
C GLU A 255 4.23 -11.56 1.02
N LYS A 256 3.34 -12.54 0.86
CA LYS A 256 3.56 -13.90 1.39
C LYS A 256 4.78 -14.59 0.79
N SER A 257 5.13 -14.30 -0.46
CA SER A 257 6.27 -14.93 -1.14
C SER A 257 7.61 -14.61 -0.48
N ARG A 258 7.73 -13.45 0.18
CA ARG A 258 8.92 -13.07 0.96
C ARG A 258 9.27 -14.08 2.04
N LEU A 259 8.27 -14.82 2.53
CA LEU A 259 8.50 -15.87 3.52
C LEU A 259 9.40 -17.00 3.00
N THR A 260 9.24 -17.37 1.73
CA THR A 260 9.86 -18.56 1.16
C THR A 260 10.95 -18.24 0.15
N PHE A 261 11.05 -16.98 -0.28
CA PHE A 261 12.03 -16.50 -1.25
C PHE A 261 12.59 -15.13 -0.88
N GLN A 262 13.90 -14.95 -1.00
CA GLN A 262 14.56 -13.65 -0.89
C GLN A 262 15.61 -13.48 -1.99
N ALA A 263 15.62 -12.33 -2.66
CA ALA A 263 16.68 -11.98 -3.61
C ALA A 263 17.99 -11.64 -2.87
N LYS A 264 19.10 -11.59 -3.61
CA LYS A 264 20.41 -11.20 -3.07
C LYS A 264 20.31 -9.83 -2.38
N ALA A 265 20.97 -9.72 -1.22
CA ALA A 265 20.99 -8.55 -0.35
C ALA A 265 19.66 -8.21 0.35
N GLU A 266 18.62 -9.04 0.22
CA GLU A 266 17.34 -8.88 0.93
C GLU A 266 17.21 -9.82 2.14
N ARG A 267 16.27 -9.50 3.03
CA ARG A 267 15.88 -10.34 4.18
C ARG A 267 14.44 -10.83 4.06
N ASN A 268 14.13 -11.88 4.83
CA ASN A 268 12.76 -12.22 5.22
C ASN A 268 12.23 -11.18 6.25
N TYR A 269 11.04 -11.37 6.79
CA TYR A 269 10.48 -10.51 7.84
C TYR A 269 11.38 -10.48 9.08
N HIS A 270 11.51 -9.29 9.68
CA HIS A 270 12.46 -9.02 10.77
C HIS A 270 12.32 -9.98 11.94
N ILE A 271 11.08 -10.37 12.29
CA ILE A 271 10.81 -11.28 13.41
C ILE A 271 11.57 -12.61 13.34
N PHE A 272 11.88 -13.11 12.14
CA PHE A 272 12.67 -14.34 12.02
C PHE A 272 14.13 -14.14 12.45
N TYR A 273 14.72 -12.98 12.15
CA TYR A 273 16.09 -12.65 12.53
C TYR A 273 16.16 -12.31 14.02
N GLN A 274 15.18 -11.56 14.53
CA GLN A 274 14.98 -11.30 15.96
C GLN A 274 14.91 -12.61 16.78
N LEU A 275 14.14 -13.58 16.29
CA LEU A 275 14.02 -14.90 16.92
C LEU A 275 15.31 -15.73 16.84
N CYS A 276 16.02 -15.70 15.70
CA CYS A 276 17.31 -16.41 15.55
C CYS A 276 18.41 -15.78 16.44
N ALA A 277 18.47 -14.46 16.51
CA ALA A 277 19.43 -13.73 17.36
C ALA A 277 19.23 -14.05 18.84
N SER A 278 17.99 -14.32 19.23
CA SER A 278 17.60 -14.63 20.61
C SER A 278 17.61 -16.13 20.94
N ALA A 279 18.11 -16.99 20.05
CA ALA A 279 18.03 -18.45 20.19
C ALA A 279 18.66 -19.02 21.48
N ALA A 280 19.60 -18.28 22.09
CA ALA A 280 20.27 -18.68 23.33
C ALA A 280 19.41 -18.49 24.60
N LEU A 281 18.28 -17.76 24.51
CA LEU A 281 17.40 -17.52 25.66
C LEU A 281 16.86 -18.85 26.23
N PRO A 282 16.81 -19.01 27.57
CA PRO A 282 16.37 -20.26 28.22
C PRO A 282 14.99 -20.73 27.74
N GLU A 283 14.04 -19.80 27.56
CA GLU A 283 12.69 -20.08 27.09
C GLU A 283 12.62 -20.57 25.63
N PHE A 284 13.66 -20.33 24.82
CA PHE A 284 13.71 -20.71 23.40
C PHE A 284 14.51 -21.98 23.12
N GLN A 285 15.16 -22.57 24.14
CA GLN A 285 15.94 -23.81 23.96
C GLN A 285 15.10 -24.97 23.41
N GLY A 286 13.80 -25.02 23.73
CA GLY A 286 12.87 -26.03 23.21
C GLY A 286 12.46 -25.83 21.74
N LEU A 287 12.78 -24.69 21.13
CA LEU A 287 12.39 -24.34 19.75
C LEU A 287 13.36 -24.89 18.70
N GLY A 288 14.53 -25.36 19.12
CA GLY A 288 15.58 -25.87 18.23
C GLY A 288 16.10 -24.81 17.24
N LEU A 289 16.14 -23.55 17.68
CA LEU A 289 16.64 -22.43 16.87
C LEU A 289 18.17 -22.43 16.78
N GLY A 290 18.69 -21.80 15.73
CA GLY A 290 20.11 -21.53 15.52
C GLY A 290 20.27 -20.16 14.87
N GLY A 291 21.47 -19.84 14.36
CA GLY A 291 21.69 -18.59 13.61
C GLY A 291 20.86 -18.54 12.32
N ALA A 292 20.58 -17.33 11.83
CA ALA A 292 19.72 -17.11 10.66
C ALA A 292 20.27 -17.76 9.38
N GLU A 293 21.56 -18.01 9.30
CA GLU A 293 22.22 -18.75 8.21
C GLU A 293 21.84 -20.24 8.17
N SER A 294 21.36 -20.79 9.29
CA SER A 294 21.00 -22.20 9.43
C SER A 294 19.67 -22.57 8.77
N PHE A 295 18.81 -21.58 8.46
CA PHE A 295 17.48 -21.81 7.91
C PHE A 295 17.37 -21.35 6.46
N HIS A 296 16.82 -22.23 5.62
CA HIS A 296 16.60 -21.97 4.20
C HIS A 296 15.71 -20.75 3.95
N TYR A 297 14.77 -20.43 4.84
CA TYR A 297 13.90 -19.27 4.68
C TYR A 297 14.53 -17.93 5.11
N THR A 298 15.73 -17.91 5.68
CA THR A 298 16.39 -16.67 6.13
C THR A 298 17.78 -16.45 5.54
N ASN A 299 18.35 -17.46 4.85
CA ASN A 299 19.72 -17.41 4.34
C ASN A 299 19.87 -17.14 2.83
N GLN A 300 18.77 -17.08 2.06
CA GLN A 300 18.82 -17.00 0.59
C GLN A 300 19.43 -15.69 0.10
N GLY A 301 19.09 -14.58 0.77
CA GLY A 301 19.58 -13.25 0.40
C GLY A 301 21.03 -12.98 0.78
N GLN A 302 21.70 -13.90 1.48
CA GLN A 302 23.08 -13.74 1.96
C GLN A 302 23.29 -12.46 2.80
N CYS A 303 22.25 -12.02 3.51
CA CYS A 303 22.24 -10.83 4.35
C CYS A 303 21.58 -11.16 5.68
N THR A 304 22.31 -11.80 6.59
CA THR A 304 21.76 -12.23 7.89
C THR A 304 21.94 -11.22 9.02
N HIS A 305 22.80 -10.21 8.82
CA HIS A 305 23.10 -9.16 9.80
C HIS A 305 22.96 -7.77 9.17
N LEU A 306 22.46 -6.80 9.94
CA LEU A 306 22.42 -5.38 9.59
C LEU A 306 23.34 -4.63 10.55
N GLU A 307 24.32 -3.88 10.04
CA GLU A 307 25.31 -3.19 10.90
C GLU A 307 24.68 -2.19 11.88
N ALA A 308 23.54 -1.61 11.54
CA ALA A 308 22.86 -0.59 12.33
C ALA A 308 21.73 -1.13 13.23
N THR A 309 21.48 -2.44 13.27
CA THR A 309 20.31 -3.02 13.94
C THR A 309 20.71 -4.14 14.89
N ASP A 310 20.21 -4.09 16.12
CA ASP A 310 20.32 -5.17 17.08
C ASP A 310 19.01 -5.97 17.09
N ASP A 311 18.98 -7.06 16.31
CA ASP A 311 17.81 -7.93 16.18
C ASP A 311 17.38 -8.53 17.55
N ALA A 312 18.28 -8.69 18.52
CA ALA A 312 17.93 -9.22 19.85
C ALA A 312 17.21 -8.14 20.70
N ALA A 313 17.71 -6.90 20.68
CA ALA A 313 17.05 -5.77 21.34
C ALA A 313 15.68 -5.46 20.71
N ASP A 314 15.56 -5.60 19.38
CA ASP A 314 14.28 -5.43 18.67
C ASP A 314 13.26 -6.50 19.07
N LEU A 315 13.69 -7.73 19.39
CA LEU A 315 12.78 -8.76 19.92
C LEU A 315 12.22 -8.34 21.27
N GLU A 316 13.05 -7.78 22.14
CA GLU A 316 12.62 -7.29 23.46
C GLU A 316 11.58 -6.17 23.32
N SER A 317 11.83 -5.21 22.43
CA SER A 317 10.85 -4.17 22.07
C SER A 317 9.53 -4.77 21.57
N THR A 318 9.60 -5.80 20.72
CA THR A 318 8.42 -6.51 20.21
C THR A 318 7.63 -7.24 21.32
N ARG A 319 8.32 -7.88 22.27
CA ARG A 319 7.70 -8.55 23.44
C ARG A 319 7.03 -7.54 24.37
N ASN A 320 7.68 -6.41 24.62
CA ASN A 320 7.14 -5.33 25.44
C ASN A 320 5.88 -4.74 24.81
N ALA A 321 5.91 -4.49 23.50
CA ALA A 321 4.75 -4.03 22.74
C ALA A 321 3.57 -5.03 22.81
N PHE A 322 3.83 -6.34 22.65
CA PHE A 322 2.79 -7.36 22.80
C PHE A 322 2.18 -7.36 24.20
N SER A 323 3.02 -7.20 25.23
CA SER A 323 2.58 -7.17 26.63
C SER A 323 1.69 -5.95 26.91
N LEU A 324 2.05 -4.78 26.37
CA LEU A 324 1.23 -3.56 26.48
C LEU A 324 -0.14 -3.70 25.81
N LEU A 325 -0.21 -4.44 24.70
CA LEU A 325 -1.47 -4.77 24.02
C LEU A 325 -2.22 -5.96 24.66
N GLY A 326 -1.80 -6.42 25.84
CA GLY A 326 -2.49 -7.47 26.59
C GLY A 326 -2.29 -8.88 26.04
N VAL A 327 -1.23 -9.13 25.28
CA VAL A 327 -0.84 -10.47 24.85
C VAL A 327 0.12 -11.07 25.88
N HIS A 328 -0.38 -11.99 26.70
CA HIS A 328 0.41 -12.66 27.74
C HIS A 328 1.59 -13.45 27.17
N GLU A 329 2.66 -13.58 27.96
CA GLU A 329 3.89 -14.30 27.61
C GLU A 329 3.64 -15.72 27.10
N SER A 330 2.67 -16.45 27.68
CA SER A 330 2.32 -17.79 27.20
C SER A 330 1.84 -17.80 25.75
N SER A 331 1.07 -16.79 25.33
CA SER A 331 0.63 -16.64 23.95
C SER A 331 1.74 -16.14 23.03
N GLN A 332 2.66 -15.32 23.54
CA GLN A 332 3.87 -14.91 22.81
C GLN A 332 4.77 -16.12 22.52
N LEU A 333 5.00 -16.99 23.52
CA LEU A 333 5.76 -18.23 23.35
C LEU A 333 5.13 -19.19 22.34
N GLU A 334 3.80 -19.35 22.37
CA GLU A 334 3.08 -20.13 21.35
C GLU A 334 3.27 -19.55 19.94
N LEU A 335 3.24 -18.22 19.82
CA LEU A 335 3.51 -17.50 18.57
C LEU A 335 4.95 -17.74 18.09
N PHE A 336 5.95 -17.65 18.97
CA PHE A 336 7.35 -17.90 18.62
C PHE A 336 7.60 -19.36 18.24
N SER A 337 6.88 -20.29 18.89
CA SER A 337 6.89 -21.71 18.52
C SER A 337 6.36 -21.96 17.10
N LEU A 338 5.32 -21.23 16.67
CA LEU A 338 4.81 -21.30 15.30
C LEU A 338 5.81 -20.74 14.28
N LEU A 339 6.49 -19.64 14.60
CA LEU A 339 7.55 -19.09 13.74
C LEU A 339 8.73 -20.05 13.61
N ALA A 340 9.19 -20.64 14.72
CA ALA A 340 10.22 -21.67 14.71
C ALA A 340 9.80 -22.89 13.88
N ALA A 341 8.54 -23.32 13.97
CA ALA A 341 8.01 -24.38 13.13
C ALA A 341 8.08 -24.02 11.64
N ILE A 342 7.77 -22.79 11.25
CA ILE A 342 7.90 -22.33 9.86
C ILE A 342 9.37 -22.42 9.38
N LEU A 343 10.33 -22.00 10.21
CA LEU A 343 11.76 -22.10 9.87
C LEU A 343 12.20 -23.56 9.68
N HIS A 344 11.79 -24.46 10.58
CA HIS A 344 12.07 -25.90 10.45
C HIS A 344 11.40 -26.53 9.23
N LEU A 345 10.17 -26.12 8.89
CA LEU A 345 9.47 -26.56 7.69
C LEU A 345 10.30 -26.27 6.43
N GLY A 346 10.90 -25.08 6.32
CA GLY A 346 11.77 -24.71 5.19
C GLY A 346 13.04 -25.56 5.06
N ASN A 347 13.50 -26.17 6.16
CA ASN A 347 14.70 -27.02 6.18
C ASN A 347 14.42 -28.50 5.88
N ILE A 348 13.15 -28.90 5.76
CA ILE A 348 12.77 -30.26 5.43
C ILE A 348 13.31 -30.65 4.05
N ARG A 349 14.11 -31.74 3.97
CA ARG A 349 14.73 -32.21 2.73
C ARG A 349 13.96 -33.39 2.12
N LEU A 350 13.55 -33.23 0.86
CA LEU A 350 12.90 -34.28 0.06
C LEU A 350 13.95 -35.05 -0.76
N ARG A 351 13.91 -36.40 -0.77
CA ARG A 351 14.79 -37.23 -1.63
C ARG A 351 14.32 -37.22 -3.08
N VAL A 352 15.23 -37.62 -3.99
CA VAL A 352 14.97 -37.77 -5.45
C VAL A 352 13.81 -38.76 -5.72
N SER A 353 13.62 -39.78 -4.88
CA SER A 353 12.56 -40.79 -5.01
C SER A 353 11.23 -40.44 -4.33
N ILE A 354 10.94 -39.15 -4.08
CA ILE A 354 9.68 -38.67 -3.45
C ILE A 354 9.45 -39.26 -2.03
N SER A 355 10.50 -39.79 -1.41
CA SER A 355 10.51 -40.21 0.00
C SER A 355 11.24 -39.18 0.85
N MET A 356 10.79 -38.96 2.09
CA MET A 356 11.51 -38.09 3.02
C MET A 356 12.81 -38.75 3.48
N GLN A 357 13.80 -37.95 3.89
CA GLN A 357 14.99 -38.52 4.52
C GLN A 357 14.60 -39.17 5.87
N PRO A 358 14.88 -40.48 6.08
CA PRO A 358 14.68 -41.12 7.37
C PRO A 358 15.57 -40.42 8.40
N GLY A 359 14.97 -39.98 9.51
CA GLY A 359 15.69 -39.25 10.56
C GLY A 359 15.86 -37.73 10.32
N ASP A 360 15.13 -37.13 9.39
CA ASP A 360 15.14 -35.66 9.23
C ASP A 360 14.77 -34.96 10.55
N LYS A 361 15.74 -34.23 11.11
CA LYS A 361 15.63 -33.50 12.38
C LYS A 361 14.65 -32.34 12.27
N ALA A 362 14.66 -31.62 11.15
CA ALA A 362 13.80 -30.47 10.92
C ALA A 362 12.33 -30.89 10.86
N LEU A 363 12.03 -32.01 10.20
CA LEU A 363 10.69 -32.61 10.24
C LEU A 363 10.29 -33.02 11.68
N GLY A 364 11.21 -33.61 12.45
CA GLY A 364 10.95 -33.97 13.84
C GLY A 364 10.59 -32.77 14.71
N LEU A 365 11.36 -31.68 14.60
CA LEU A 365 11.13 -30.43 15.32
C LEU A 365 9.82 -29.78 14.89
N PHE A 366 9.55 -29.66 13.58
CA PHE A 366 8.28 -29.16 13.05
C PHE A 366 7.06 -29.91 13.62
N CYS A 367 7.11 -31.24 13.60
CA CYS A 367 6.03 -32.08 14.13
C CYS A 367 5.86 -31.94 15.65
N THR A 368 6.96 -31.77 16.39
CA THR A 368 6.93 -31.60 17.85
C THR A 368 6.33 -30.25 18.23
N LEU A 369 6.77 -29.17 17.58
CA LEU A 369 6.31 -27.80 17.86
C LEU A 369 4.82 -27.61 17.52
N LEU A 370 4.34 -28.23 16.43
CA LEU A 370 2.91 -28.20 16.07
C LEU A 370 2.10 -29.32 16.73
N GLY A 371 2.73 -30.29 17.39
CA GLY A 371 2.03 -31.45 17.95
C GLY A 371 1.27 -32.28 16.91
N VAL A 372 1.83 -32.46 15.70
CA VAL A 372 1.23 -33.22 14.59
C VAL A 372 2.01 -34.52 14.32
N GLU A 373 1.35 -35.52 13.75
CA GLU A 373 1.97 -36.82 13.50
C GLU A 373 2.95 -36.77 12.31
N LYS A 374 4.19 -37.22 12.55
CA LYS A 374 5.27 -37.24 11.55
C LYS A 374 4.91 -38.03 10.28
N SER A 375 4.28 -39.19 10.44
CA SER A 375 3.89 -40.06 9.32
C SER A 375 2.91 -39.37 8.36
N GLN A 376 1.98 -38.59 8.92
CA GLN A 376 0.95 -37.89 8.17
C GLN A 376 1.51 -36.67 7.44
N VAL A 377 2.36 -35.88 8.11
CA VAL A 377 3.07 -34.76 7.46
C VAL A 377 3.91 -35.27 6.29
N SER A 378 4.65 -36.37 6.48
CA SER A 378 5.44 -36.97 5.41
C SER A 378 4.59 -37.43 4.23
N ARG A 379 3.43 -38.02 4.49
CA ARG A 379 2.50 -38.46 3.46
C ARG A 379 1.94 -37.28 2.68
N TRP A 380 1.38 -36.27 3.34
CA TRP A 380 0.67 -35.20 2.63
C TRP A 380 1.58 -34.12 2.02
N LEU A 381 2.85 -34.06 2.42
CA LEU A 381 3.85 -33.26 1.70
C LEU A 381 4.28 -33.91 0.37
N CYS A 382 4.27 -35.25 0.28
CA CYS A 382 4.73 -35.97 -0.92
C CYS A 382 3.59 -36.46 -1.83
N TYR A 383 2.36 -36.51 -1.32
CA TYR A 383 1.20 -37.05 -2.03
C TYR A 383 0.03 -36.09 -1.98
N ARG A 384 -0.76 -36.07 -3.05
CA ARG A 384 -2.01 -35.32 -3.12
C ARG A 384 -3.21 -36.25 -3.29
N LYS A 385 -4.32 -35.89 -2.67
CA LYS A 385 -5.60 -36.57 -2.84
C LYS A 385 -6.33 -35.98 -4.04
N LEU A 386 -6.90 -36.83 -4.89
CA LEU A 386 -7.71 -36.46 -6.04
C LEU A 386 -9.08 -37.10 -5.87
N VAL A 387 -10.10 -36.25 -5.79
CA VAL A 387 -11.50 -36.66 -5.64
C VAL A 387 -12.18 -36.49 -6.99
N THR A 388 -12.66 -37.57 -7.58
CA THR A 388 -13.54 -37.55 -8.76
C THR A 388 -14.97 -37.86 -8.33
N ALA A 389 -15.94 -37.75 -9.24
CA ALA A 389 -17.35 -38.04 -8.94
C ALA A 389 -17.58 -39.49 -8.47
N SER A 390 -16.73 -40.43 -8.89
CA SER A 390 -16.86 -41.86 -8.60
C SER A 390 -15.87 -42.37 -7.54
N GLU A 391 -14.66 -41.79 -7.44
CA GLU A 391 -13.59 -42.38 -6.64
C GLU A 391 -12.66 -41.33 -6.00
N THR A 392 -11.90 -41.76 -5.00
CA THR A 392 -10.81 -40.97 -4.41
C THR A 392 -9.52 -41.75 -4.54
N TYR A 393 -8.54 -41.17 -5.25
CA TYR A 393 -7.20 -41.76 -5.36
C TYR A 393 -6.14 -40.81 -4.81
N VAL A 394 -5.01 -41.39 -4.38
CA VAL A 394 -3.85 -40.64 -3.87
C VAL A 394 -2.72 -40.77 -4.88
N LYS A 395 -2.23 -39.63 -5.38
CA LYS A 395 -1.18 -39.59 -6.40
C LYS A 395 0.11 -39.00 -5.81
N PRO A 396 1.28 -39.60 -6.07
CA PRO A 396 2.56 -38.99 -5.70
C PRO A 396 2.78 -37.68 -6.48
N MET A 397 3.41 -36.72 -5.83
CA MET A 397 3.78 -35.43 -6.41
C MET A 397 5.24 -35.45 -6.88
N SER A 398 5.58 -34.63 -7.88
CA SER A 398 6.98 -34.42 -8.23
C SER A 398 7.74 -33.71 -7.10
N ARG A 399 9.07 -33.78 -7.10
CA ARG A 399 9.90 -33.07 -6.11
C ARG A 399 9.57 -31.58 -6.06
N GLN A 400 9.44 -30.93 -7.23
CA GLN A 400 9.12 -29.51 -7.30
C GLN A 400 7.72 -29.22 -6.74
N GLN A 401 6.71 -30.03 -7.08
CA GLN A 401 5.36 -29.88 -6.55
C GLN A 401 5.32 -30.02 -5.02
N ALA A 402 6.10 -30.95 -4.46
CA ALA A 402 6.20 -31.13 -3.02
C ALA A 402 6.91 -29.96 -2.32
N LEU A 403 7.95 -29.36 -2.93
CA LEU A 403 8.58 -28.13 -2.43
C LEU A 403 7.61 -26.95 -2.46
N ASN A 404 6.89 -26.76 -3.57
CA ASN A 404 5.89 -25.70 -3.70
C ASN A 404 4.76 -25.88 -2.68
N SER A 405 4.32 -27.13 -2.44
CA SER A 405 3.31 -27.46 -1.42
C SER A 405 3.78 -27.15 0.00
N ARG A 406 5.05 -27.47 0.33
CA ARG A 406 5.70 -27.10 1.59
C ARG A 406 5.71 -25.58 1.79
N ASP A 407 6.10 -24.84 0.74
CA ASP A 407 6.21 -23.39 0.76
C ASP A 407 4.81 -22.74 0.85
N ALA A 408 3.81 -23.29 0.16
CA ALA A 408 2.41 -22.87 0.30
C ALA A 408 1.89 -23.07 1.74
N LEU A 409 2.24 -24.18 2.39
CA LEU A 409 1.88 -24.42 3.79
C LEU A 409 2.53 -23.39 4.71
N ALA A 410 3.82 -23.08 4.53
CA ALA A 410 4.51 -22.04 5.29
C ALA A 410 3.81 -20.68 5.15
N LYS A 411 3.53 -20.26 3.89
CA LYS A 411 2.82 -19.02 3.56
C LYS A 411 1.45 -18.95 4.22
N HIS A 412 0.73 -20.07 4.28
CA HIS A 412 -0.57 -20.16 4.92
C HIS A 412 -0.51 -19.96 6.44
N ILE A 413 0.41 -20.67 7.11
CA ILE A 413 0.58 -20.56 8.57
C ILE A 413 0.93 -19.10 8.93
N TYR A 414 1.88 -18.50 8.20
CA TYR A 414 2.27 -17.10 8.42
C TYR A 414 1.13 -16.12 8.14
N GLY A 415 0.37 -16.34 7.05
CA GLY A 415 -0.79 -15.50 6.72
C GLY A 415 -1.90 -15.54 7.79
N GLN A 416 -2.16 -16.72 8.38
CA GLN A 416 -3.11 -16.82 9.50
C GLN A 416 -2.56 -16.20 10.79
N LEU A 417 -1.26 -16.38 11.05
CA LEU A 417 -0.58 -15.76 12.17
C LEU A 417 -0.69 -14.23 12.11
N PHE A 418 -0.37 -13.64 10.96
CA PHE A 418 -0.46 -12.20 10.74
C PHE A 418 -1.88 -11.67 10.95
N LYS A 419 -2.90 -12.35 10.41
CA LYS A 419 -4.31 -12.01 10.65
C LYS A 419 -4.69 -12.07 12.13
N TRP A 420 -4.19 -13.09 12.85
CA TRP A 420 -4.43 -13.21 14.28
C TRP A 420 -3.79 -12.07 15.07
N ILE A 421 -2.56 -11.67 14.73
CA ILE A 421 -1.88 -10.53 15.34
C ILE A 421 -2.72 -9.25 15.17
N VAL A 422 -3.15 -8.96 13.93
CA VAL A 422 -4.02 -7.80 13.63
C VAL A 422 -5.33 -7.87 14.43
N SER A 423 -5.93 -9.06 14.56
CA SER A 423 -7.13 -9.24 15.39
C SER A 423 -6.88 -8.97 16.88
N ARG A 424 -5.70 -9.32 17.40
CA ARG A 424 -5.31 -9.03 18.80
C ARG A 424 -5.09 -7.54 19.02
N ILE A 425 -4.39 -6.87 18.09
CA ILE A 425 -4.22 -5.42 18.09
C ILE A 425 -5.59 -4.74 18.09
N ASN A 426 -6.48 -5.10 17.17
CA ASN A 426 -7.84 -4.53 17.10
C ASN A 426 -8.69 -4.79 18.34
N LYS A 427 -8.47 -5.92 19.03
CA LYS A 427 -9.15 -6.20 20.30
C LYS A 427 -8.65 -5.27 21.41
N ALA A 428 -7.35 -4.97 21.44
CA ALA A 428 -6.75 -4.06 22.41
C ALA A 428 -7.09 -2.58 22.15
N LEU A 429 -7.29 -2.22 20.88
CA LEU A 429 -7.63 -0.86 20.44
C LEU A 429 -9.14 -0.60 20.35
N ARG A 430 -9.98 -1.58 20.69
CA ARG A 430 -11.43 -1.51 20.49
C ARG A 430 -12.04 -0.31 21.23
N ALA A 431 -12.93 0.41 20.55
CA ALA A 431 -13.61 1.55 21.13
C ALA A 431 -14.41 1.18 22.38
N SER A 432 -14.25 1.96 23.45
CA SER A 432 -14.98 1.80 24.72
C SER A 432 -16.43 2.29 24.63
N CYS A 433 -16.71 3.23 23.73
CA CYS A 433 -18.05 3.78 23.49
C CYS A 433 -18.40 3.88 21.99
N ARG A 434 -19.60 4.40 21.70
CA ARG A 434 -20.10 4.55 20.33
C ARG A 434 -19.24 5.57 19.56
N GLN A 435 -18.77 5.17 18.38
CA GLN A 435 -18.06 6.04 17.44
C GLN A 435 -19.02 7.02 16.77
N GLN A 436 -18.63 8.30 16.72
CA GLN A 436 -19.33 9.36 15.99
C GLN A 436 -18.68 9.62 14.62
N ALA A 437 -17.36 9.76 14.61
CA ALA A 437 -16.55 10.05 13.41
C ALA A 437 -15.23 9.27 13.44
N SER A 438 -14.55 9.20 12.29
CA SER A 438 -13.19 8.65 12.21
C SER A 438 -12.27 9.41 11.27
N ILE A 439 -10.97 9.31 11.57
CA ILE A 439 -9.89 9.72 10.66
C ILE A 439 -9.09 8.48 10.31
N GLY A 440 -9.08 8.14 9.02
CA GLY A 440 -8.32 7.01 8.48
C GLY A 440 -6.93 7.44 8.01
N ILE A 441 -5.88 6.76 8.44
CA ILE A 441 -4.52 7.00 7.97
C ILE A 441 -4.12 5.83 7.08
N LEU A 442 -3.89 6.10 5.80
CA LEU A 442 -3.48 5.10 4.81
C LEU A 442 -1.96 5.17 4.59
N ASP A 443 -1.28 4.10 5.00
CA ASP A 443 0.15 3.85 4.81
C ASP A 443 0.31 2.58 3.97
N ILE A 444 0.44 2.74 2.65
CA ILE A 444 0.63 1.63 1.71
C ILE A 444 2.05 1.63 1.16
N TYR A 445 2.52 0.48 0.65
CA TYR A 445 3.76 0.40 -0.12
C TYR A 445 3.72 1.37 -1.32
N GLY A 446 4.90 1.92 -1.64
CA GLY A 446 5.05 2.81 -2.80
C GLY A 446 5.08 2.03 -4.11
N PHE A 447 5.08 2.77 -5.22
CA PHE A 447 5.42 2.21 -6.52
C PHE A 447 6.84 1.58 -6.48
N GLU A 448 6.99 0.38 -7.04
CA GLU A 448 8.24 -0.38 -6.99
C GLU A 448 8.62 -0.92 -8.38
N THR A 449 9.90 -0.75 -8.73
CA THR A 449 10.49 -1.33 -9.95
C THR A 449 11.90 -1.83 -9.66
N PHE A 450 12.16 -3.10 -9.95
CA PHE A 450 13.45 -3.75 -9.76
C PHE A 450 13.99 -4.24 -11.11
N THR A 451 15.20 -4.80 -11.09
CA THR A 451 15.78 -5.47 -12.27
C THR A 451 14.95 -6.68 -12.71
N VAL A 452 14.30 -7.37 -11.77
CA VAL A 452 13.39 -8.48 -12.01
C VAL A 452 12.09 -8.23 -11.25
N ASN A 453 11.01 -7.91 -11.95
CA ASN A 453 9.68 -7.72 -11.37
C ASN A 453 8.81 -8.96 -11.60
N SER A 454 8.02 -9.32 -10.60
CA SER A 454 7.09 -10.44 -10.68
C SER A 454 5.69 -10.02 -10.22
N PHE A 455 4.85 -11.00 -9.88
CA PHE A 455 3.45 -10.79 -9.49
C PHE A 455 3.28 -9.85 -8.30
N GLU A 456 4.24 -9.84 -7.36
CA GLU A 456 4.23 -8.97 -6.18
C GLU A 456 4.29 -7.49 -6.59
N GLN A 457 5.27 -7.12 -7.41
CA GLN A 457 5.39 -5.75 -7.92
C GLN A 457 4.18 -5.38 -8.78
N PHE A 458 3.64 -6.33 -9.55
CA PHE A 458 2.44 -6.10 -10.34
C PHE A 458 1.24 -5.73 -9.47
N CYS A 459 0.98 -6.47 -8.38
CA CYS A 459 -0.08 -6.13 -7.42
C CYS A 459 0.17 -4.80 -6.70
N ILE A 460 1.42 -4.53 -6.34
CA ILE A 460 1.84 -3.28 -5.68
C ILE A 460 1.57 -2.07 -6.58
N ASN A 461 2.00 -2.14 -7.84
CA ASN A 461 1.86 -1.06 -8.81
C ASN A 461 0.42 -0.88 -9.24
N TYR A 462 -0.36 -1.96 -9.35
CA TYR A 462 -1.81 -1.89 -9.57
C TYR A 462 -2.55 -1.16 -8.43
N ALA A 463 -2.21 -1.43 -7.17
CA ALA A 463 -2.79 -0.69 -6.05
C ALA A 463 -2.42 0.80 -6.07
N ASN A 464 -1.19 1.14 -6.48
CA ASN A 464 -0.76 2.52 -6.66
C ASN A 464 -1.51 3.22 -7.82
N GLU A 465 -1.81 2.52 -8.92
CA GLU A 465 -2.68 3.05 -9.99
C GLU A 465 -4.07 3.42 -9.46
N LYS A 466 -4.67 2.57 -8.63
CA LYS A 466 -5.97 2.86 -8.00
C LYS A 466 -5.92 4.09 -7.08
N LEU A 467 -4.84 4.25 -6.32
CA LEU A 467 -4.67 5.44 -5.48
C LEU A 467 -4.44 6.70 -6.30
N GLN A 468 -3.66 6.61 -7.38
CA GLN A 468 -3.43 7.72 -8.30
C GLN A 468 -4.74 8.13 -8.99
N GLN A 469 -5.58 7.16 -9.38
CA GLN A 469 -6.90 7.43 -9.93
C GLN A 469 -7.78 8.17 -8.91
N HIS A 470 -7.81 7.71 -7.66
CA HIS A 470 -8.59 8.37 -6.62
C HIS A 470 -8.12 9.81 -6.39
N PHE A 471 -6.80 10.02 -6.37
CA PHE A 471 -6.20 11.34 -6.29
C PHE A 471 -6.61 12.21 -7.49
N ASN A 472 -6.47 11.72 -8.73
CA ASN A 472 -6.82 12.48 -9.93
C ASN A 472 -8.31 12.87 -9.94
N LEU A 473 -9.19 11.95 -9.54
CA LEU A 473 -10.63 12.20 -9.42
C LEU A 473 -10.92 13.31 -8.40
N HIS A 474 -10.26 13.27 -7.24
CA HIS A 474 -10.52 14.25 -6.19
C HIS A 474 -9.93 15.63 -6.49
N VAL A 475 -8.68 15.69 -6.95
CA VAL A 475 -7.97 16.95 -7.20
C VAL A 475 -8.45 17.67 -8.45
N PHE A 476 -8.80 16.92 -9.50
CA PHE A 476 -9.16 17.51 -10.79
C PHE A 476 -10.65 17.39 -11.05
N LYS A 477 -11.19 16.16 -11.08
CA LYS A 477 -12.53 15.95 -11.63
C LYS A 477 -13.63 16.55 -10.76
N LEU A 478 -13.59 16.33 -9.45
CA LEU A 478 -14.61 16.86 -8.53
C LEU A 478 -14.54 18.39 -8.41
N GLU A 479 -13.33 18.96 -8.39
CA GLU A 479 -13.14 20.41 -8.40
C GLU A 479 -13.70 21.05 -9.69
N GLN A 480 -13.44 20.43 -10.84
CA GLN A 480 -13.98 20.90 -12.13
C GLN A 480 -15.52 20.83 -12.18
N GLU A 481 -16.11 19.76 -11.64
CA GLU A 481 -17.56 19.61 -11.56
C GLU A 481 -18.20 20.70 -10.69
N GLU A 482 -17.54 21.13 -9.61
CA GLU A 482 -18.03 22.25 -8.78
C GLU A 482 -17.92 23.60 -9.50
N TYR A 483 -16.81 23.88 -10.22
CA TYR A 483 -16.71 25.12 -11.03
C TYR A 483 -17.79 25.19 -12.12
N MET A 484 -18.12 24.06 -12.76
CA MET A 484 -19.21 24.01 -13.73
C MET A 484 -20.56 24.29 -13.08
N LYS A 485 -20.79 23.75 -11.88
CA LYS A 485 -22.04 23.91 -11.12
C LYS A 485 -22.25 25.34 -10.62
N GLU A 486 -21.17 26.03 -10.26
CA GLU A 486 -21.17 27.44 -9.83
C GLU A 486 -21.11 28.42 -11.02
N GLU A 487 -21.16 27.92 -12.27
CA GLU A 487 -21.12 28.71 -13.51
C GLU A 487 -19.89 29.64 -13.62
N ILE A 488 -18.77 29.25 -12.99
CA ILE A 488 -17.53 30.04 -13.00
C ILE A 488 -16.79 29.79 -14.33
N PRO A 489 -16.39 30.83 -15.09
CA PRO A 489 -15.59 30.68 -16.29
C PRO A 489 -14.25 30.03 -15.95
N TRP A 490 -14.02 28.81 -16.44
CA TRP A 490 -12.83 28.04 -16.14
C TRP A 490 -12.25 27.39 -17.40
N THR A 491 -10.93 27.22 -17.42
CA THR A 491 -10.20 26.56 -18.51
C THR A 491 -9.94 25.11 -18.16
N PHE A 492 -10.31 24.18 -19.05
CA PHE A 492 -10.02 22.76 -18.89
C PHE A 492 -8.56 22.51 -18.55
N ILE A 493 -8.35 21.83 -17.42
CA ILE A 493 -7.04 21.40 -16.98
C ILE A 493 -6.88 19.98 -17.48
N ASP A 494 -6.05 19.82 -18.50
CA ASP A 494 -5.62 18.48 -18.89
C ASP A 494 -4.88 17.84 -17.72
N PHE A 495 -5.23 16.60 -17.40
CA PHE A 495 -4.48 15.76 -16.49
C PHE A 495 -4.36 14.38 -17.11
N TYR A 496 -3.36 13.61 -16.67
CA TYR A 496 -3.18 12.26 -17.17
C TYR A 496 -4.21 11.32 -16.54
N ASP A 497 -5.24 10.94 -17.30
CA ASP A 497 -6.19 9.91 -16.88
C ASP A 497 -5.56 8.52 -17.01
N ASN A 498 -5.43 7.84 -15.88
CA ASN A 498 -4.85 6.51 -15.79
C ASN A 498 -5.91 5.38 -15.84
N GLN A 499 -7.19 5.69 -16.05
CA GLN A 499 -8.25 4.69 -16.24
C GLN A 499 -7.93 3.66 -17.34
N PRO A 500 -7.34 4.01 -18.51
CA PRO A 500 -7.01 3.01 -19.52
C PRO A 500 -5.94 2.00 -19.07
N CYS A 501 -5.03 2.39 -18.18
CA CYS A 501 -4.05 1.48 -17.57
C CYS A 501 -4.74 0.54 -16.57
N ILE A 502 -5.66 1.07 -15.75
CA ILE A 502 -6.46 0.28 -14.81
C ILE A 502 -7.32 -0.75 -15.55
N ASP A 503 -7.98 -0.35 -16.63
CA ASP A 503 -8.81 -1.24 -17.45
C ASP A 503 -7.99 -2.37 -18.08
N LEU A 504 -6.78 -2.07 -18.55
CA LEU A 504 -5.85 -3.11 -19.03
C LEU A 504 -5.58 -4.17 -17.95
N ILE A 505 -5.54 -3.78 -16.67
CA ILE A 505 -5.22 -4.67 -15.56
C ILE A 505 -6.44 -5.45 -15.06
N GLU A 506 -7.52 -4.75 -14.68
CA GLU A 506 -8.63 -5.34 -13.92
C GLU A 506 -9.88 -5.67 -14.74
N ALA A 507 -10.06 -5.06 -15.92
CA ALA A 507 -11.29 -5.21 -16.68
C ALA A 507 -11.44 -6.63 -17.22
N ARG A 508 -12.63 -6.94 -17.73
CA ARG A 508 -12.88 -8.22 -18.40
C ARG A 508 -11.96 -8.37 -19.61
N LEU A 509 -11.31 -9.53 -19.73
CA LEU A 509 -10.22 -9.78 -20.68
C LEU A 509 -8.99 -8.87 -20.48
N GLY A 510 -8.82 -8.28 -19.29
CA GLY A 510 -7.59 -7.64 -18.85
C GLY A 510 -6.58 -8.65 -18.31
N ILE A 511 -5.42 -8.17 -17.86
CA ILE A 511 -4.29 -9.01 -17.43
C ILE A 511 -4.69 -9.98 -16.30
N LEU A 512 -5.39 -9.49 -15.27
CA LEU A 512 -5.80 -10.32 -14.13
C LEU A 512 -6.88 -11.33 -14.49
N ASP A 513 -7.83 -10.95 -15.36
CA ASP A 513 -8.91 -11.84 -15.79
C ASP A 513 -8.34 -13.00 -16.63
N LEU A 514 -7.44 -12.69 -17.57
CA LEU A 514 -6.73 -13.70 -18.37
C LEU A 514 -5.84 -14.61 -17.51
N LEU A 515 -5.23 -14.07 -16.45
CA LEU A 515 -4.47 -14.86 -15.47
C LEU A 515 -5.39 -15.83 -14.73
N ASN A 516 -6.56 -15.36 -14.31
CA ASN A 516 -7.55 -16.17 -13.60
C ASN A 516 -8.13 -17.29 -14.48
N GLU A 517 -8.36 -17.01 -15.76
CA GLU A 517 -8.74 -18.04 -16.73
C GLU A 517 -7.64 -19.08 -16.88
N GLU A 518 -6.38 -18.68 -17.05
CA GLU A 518 -5.27 -19.63 -17.21
C GLU A 518 -5.07 -20.49 -15.96
N CYS A 519 -5.23 -19.91 -14.76
CA CYS A 519 -5.15 -20.64 -13.50
C CYS A 519 -6.18 -21.77 -13.39
N LYS A 520 -7.32 -21.67 -14.11
CA LYS A 520 -8.39 -22.70 -14.13
C LYS A 520 -8.14 -23.78 -15.20
N MET A 521 -7.24 -23.54 -16.15
CA MET A 521 -6.96 -24.48 -17.24
C MET A 521 -6.13 -25.68 -16.73
N PRO A 522 -6.53 -26.93 -16.99
CA PRO A 522 -5.80 -28.12 -16.52
C PRO A 522 -4.35 -28.23 -17.02
N LYS A 523 -4.03 -27.57 -18.13
CA LYS A 523 -2.69 -27.48 -18.74
C LYS A 523 -2.20 -26.02 -18.85
N GLY A 524 -2.76 -25.12 -18.04
CA GLY A 524 -2.34 -23.73 -18.02
C GLY A 524 -0.88 -23.59 -17.59
N SER A 525 -0.16 -22.65 -18.21
CA SER A 525 1.24 -22.36 -17.92
C SER A 525 1.52 -20.86 -18.05
N ASP A 526 2.58 -20.39 -17.40
CA ASP A 526 3.01 -18.97 -17.53
C ASP A 526 3.30 -18.60 -18.99
N ALA A 527 3.85 -19.52 -19.78
CA ALA A 527 4.14 -19.30 -21.20
C ALA A 527 2.86 -19.20 -22.07
N SER A 528 1.87 -20.06 -21.83
CA SER A 528 0.58 -19.98 -22.54
C SER A 528 -0.22 -18.74 -22.13
N TRP A 529 -0.13 -18.32 -20.87
CA TRP A 529 -0.68 -17.04 -20.41
C TRP A 529 0.01 -15.84 -21.09
N ALA A 530 1.34 -15.83 -21.15
CA ALA A 530 2.10 -14.77 -21.82
C ALA A 530 1.66 -14.60 -23.28
N GLN A 531 1.46 -15.71 -23.99
CA GLN A 531 0.98 -15.67 -25.37
C GLN A 531 -0.43 -15.09 -25.48
N LYS A 532 -1.35 -15.47 -24.60
CA LYS A 532 -2.70 -14.87 -24.53
C LYS A 532 -2.66 -13.35 -24.31
N LEU A 533 -1.75 -12.87 -23.46
CA LEU A 533 -1.56 -11.43 -23.25
C LEU A 533 -1.12 -10.73 -24.53
N TYR A 534 -0.15 -11.29 -25.26
CA TYR A 534 0.34 -10.70 -26.50
C TYR A 534 -0.76 -10.66 -27.57
N ASP A 535 -1.47 -11.77 -27.77
CA ASP A 535 -2.55 -11.87 -28.76
C ASP A 535 -3.66 -10.85 -28.47
N LYS A 536 -3.96 -10.60 -27.19
CA LYS A 536 -5.01 -9.68 -26.77
C LYS A 536 -4.59 -8.22 -26.79
N HIS A 537 -3.42 -7.86 -26.27
CA HIS A 537 -3.12 -6.47 -25.90
C HIS A 537 -2.04 -5.78 -26.74
N LEU A 538 -1.13 -6.53 -27.40
CA LEU A 538 0.07 -5.95 -28.04
C LEU A 538 -0.19 -4.87 -29.10
N HIS A 539 -1.34 -4.94 -29.78
CA HIS A 539 -1.73 -3.97 -30.81
C HIS A 539 -3.01 -3.19 -30.45
N HIS A 540 -3.55 -3.41 -29.24
CA HIS A 540 -4.86 -2.89 -28.84
C HIS A 540 -4.80 -1.93 -27.64
N SER A 541 -3.72 -1.96 -26.84
CA SER A 541 -3.57 -1.06 -25.70
C SER A 541 -2.25 -0.29 -25.79
N PRO A 542 -2.26 1.05 -25.70
CA PRO A 542 -1.03 1.84 -25.64
C PRO A 542 -0.23 1.60 -24.36
N HIS A 543 -0.87 1.04 -23.32
CA HIS A 543 -0.24 0.74 -22.04
C HIS A 543 0.43 -0.64 -21.99
N PHE A 544 0.35 -1.43 -23.06
CA PHE A 544 0.91 -2.78 -23.09
C PHE A 544 1.99 -2.90 -24.17
N GLN A 545 3.12 -3.49 -23.81
CA GLN A 545 4.22 -3.71 -24.75
C GLN A 545 4.91 -5.07 -24.49
N LYS A 546 5.42 -5.67 -25.57
CA LYS A 546 6.27 -6.86 -25.50
C LYS A 546 7.76 -6.48 -25.56
N PRO A 547 8.63 -7.00 -24.67
CA PRO A 547 10.08 -6.86 -24.78
C PRO A 547 10.60 -7.47 -26.09
N LYS A 548 11.60 -6.84 -26.73
CA LYS A 548 12.11 -7.30 -28.03
C LYS A 548 12.78 -8.69 -27.98
N MET A 549 13.42 -9.02 -26.84
CA MET A 549 14.24 -10.23 -26.71
C MET A 549 13.62 -11.33 -25.83
N SER A 550 12.51 -11.06 -25.15
CA SER A 550 11.86 -12.03 -24.25
C SER A 550 10.50 -12.44 -24.78
N THR A 551 10.22 -13.75 -24.70
CA THR A 551 8.88 -14.32 -24.95
C THR A 551 8.10 -14.56 -23.67
N GLU A 552 8.73 -14.41 -22.50
CA GLU A 552 8.15 -14.74 -21.19
C GLU A 552 8.06 -13.50 -20.27
N ALA A 553 7.93 -12.32 -20.85
CA ALA A 553 7.80 -11.07 -20.10
C ALA A 553 6.92 -10.07 -20.84
N PHE A 554 6.28 -9.16 -20.09
CA PHE A 554 5.45 -8.09 -20.64
C PHE A 554 5.77 -6.77 -19.95
N ILE A 555 5.47 -5.66 -20.62
CA ILE A 555 5.71 -4.31 -20.12
C ILE A 555 4.37 -3.61 -19.98
N VAL A 556 4.12 -3.03 -18.81
CA VAL A 556 2.99 -2.14 -18.56
C VAL A 556 3.51 -0.70 -18.44
N HIS A 557 2.83 0.24 -19.10
CA HIS A 557 3.12 1.67 -18.97
C HIS A 557 2.21 2.21 -17.86
N HIS A 558 2.76 2.30 -16.66
CA HIS A 558 2.10 2.88 -15.49
C HIS A 558 2.24 4.40 -15.46
N PHE A 559 1.50 5.07 -14.59
CA PHE A 559 1.59 6.53 -14.38
C PHE A 559 3.03 6.99 -14.03
N ALA A 560 3.79 6.18 -13.28
CA ALA A 560 5.15 6.48 -12.87
C ALA A 560 6.22 6.04 -13.90
N GLY A 561 5.84 5.24 -14.91
CA GLY A 561 6.77 4.77 -15.93
C GLY A 561 6.55 3.34 -16.40
N LYS A 562 7.45 2.87 -17.26
CA LYS A 562 7.39 1.52 -17.85
C LYS A 562 8.00 0.49 -16.91
N VAL A 563 7.28 -0.59 -16.66
CA VAL A 563 7.76 -1.70 -15.81
C VAL A 563 7.67 -3.00 -16.59
N GLU A 564 8.79 -3.73 -16.67
CA GLU A 564 8.86 -5.06 -17.25
C GLU A 564 8.64 -6.13 -16.17
N TYR A 565 7.67 -7.02 -16.38
CA TYR A 565 7.31 -8.13 -15.50
C TYR A 565 7.63 -9.48 -16.15
N GLN A 566 8.28 -10.36 -15.40
CA GLN A 566 8.57 -11.73 -15.83
C GLN A 566 7.36 -12.63 -15.55
N CYS A 567 6.86 -13.34 -16.56
CA CYS A 567 5.67 -14.19 -16.42
C CYS A 567 5.89 -15.39 -15.49
N SER A 568 7.15 -15.82 -15.31
CA SER A 568 7.48 -16.99 -14.49
C SER A 568 6.93 -16.88 -13.06
N GLY A 569 6.15 -17.87 -12.67
CA GLY A 569 5.56 -18.00 -11.34
C GLY A 569 4.26 -17.24 -11.12
N PHE A 570 3.73 -16.50 -12.11
CA PHE A 570 2.47 -15.75 -11.96
C PHE A 570 1.28 -16.66 -11.64
N LEU A 571 1.12 -17.78 -12.37
CA LEU A 571 0.02 -18.71 -12.14
C LEU A 571 0.08 -19.30 -10.72
N GLU A 572 1.27 -19.77 -10.32
CA GLU A 572 1.47 -20.37 -9.00
C GLU A 572 1.18 -19.38 -7.87
N LYS A 573 1.70 -18.15 -8.00
CA LYS A 573 1.51 -17.09 -7.00
C LYS A 573 0.05 -16.65 -6.90
N ASN A 574 -0.69 -16.63 -8.01
CA ASN A 574 -2.10 -16.27 -8.00
C ASN A 574 -3.02 -17.39 -7.50
N GLN A 575 -2.67 -18.66 -7.75
CA GLN A 575 -3.46 -19.79 -7.25
C GLN A 575 -3.45 -19.85 -5.72
N ASP A 576 -2.33 -19.50 -5.06
CA ASP A 576 -2.16 -19.49 -3.58
C ASP A 576 -2.79 -20.69 -2.86
N THR A 577 -2.82 -21.86 -3.53
CA THR A 577 -3.56 -23.02 -3.05
C THR A 577 -2.73 -23.84 -2.09
N VAL A 578 -3.36 -24.27 -0.99
CA VAL A 578 -2.80 -25.23 -0.05
C VAL A 578 -3.65 -26.48 -0.11
N HIS A 579 -3.02 -27.65 -0.18
CA HIS A 579 -3.75 -28.92 -0.18
C HIS A 579 -4.59 -29.07 1.10
N ALA A 580 -5.85 -29.46 0.93
CA ALA A 580 -6.83 -29.56 2.01
C ALA A 580 -6.38 -30.52 3.12
N GLU A 581 -5.62 -31.55 2.77
CA GLU A 581 -5.06 -32.52 3.71
C GLU A 581 -4.02 -31.88 4.63
N LEU A 582 -3.15 -31.01 4.11
CA LEU A 582 -2.18 -30.27 4.91
C LEU A 582 -2.89 -29.31 5.89
N ILE A 583 -3.95 -28.63 5.44
CA ILE A 583 -4.81 -27.84 6.33
C ILE A 583 -5.45 -28.74 7.39
N GLY A 584 -5.90 -29.93 7.01
CA GLY A 584 -6.44 -30.94 7.92
C GLY A 584 -5.46 -31.38 9.01
N LEU A 585 -4.18 -31.56 8.67
CA LEU A 585 -3.12 -31.86 9.65
C LEU A 585 -2.97 -30.75 10.67
N LEU A 586 -2.95 -29.51 10.19
CA LEU A 586 -2.84 -28.38 11.08
C LEU A 586 -4.09 -28.27 11.97
N ARG A 587 -5.32 -28.53 11.47
CA ARG A 587 -6.53 -28.58 12.32
C ARG A 587 -6.49 -29.65 13.42
N ALA A 588 -5.74 -30.72 13.20
CA ALA A 588 -5.49 -31.77 14.18
C ALA A 588 -4.32 -31.44 15.14
N SER A 589 -3.67 -30.28 14.97
CA SER A 589 -2.62 -29.78 15.85
C SER A 589 -3.12 -29.68 17.29
N LYS A 590 -2.25 -30.04 18.23
CA LYS A 590 -2.49 -29.87 19.67
C LYS A 590 -2.17 -28.45 20.17
N GLY A 591 -1.67 -27.56 19.31
CA GLY A 591 -1.35 -26.18 19.65
C GLY A 591 -2.61 -25.33 19.85
N LYS A 592 -2.70 -24.63 20.99
CA LYS A 592 -3.87 -23.82 21.37
C LYS A 592 -4.12 -22.67 20.40
N LEU A 593 -3.07 -21.97 19.98
CA LEU A 593 -3.15 -20.85 19.03
C LEU A 593 -3.66 -21.27 17.64
N TYR A 594 -3.22 -22.42 17.13
CA TYR A 594 -3.68 -22.92 15.84
C TYR A 594 -5.15 -23.39 15.89
N ALA A 595 -5.54 -24.10 16.95
CA ALA A 595 -6.93 -24.48 17.18
C ALA A 595 -7.87 -23.26 17.25
N LEU A 596 -7.35 -22.09 17.65
CA LEU A 596 -8.09 -20.84 17.72
C LEU A 596 -8.37 -20.24 16.33
N TRP A 597 -7.54 -20.52 15.32
CA TRP A 597 -7.73 -20.05 13.95
C TRP A 597 -8.81 -20.83 13.19
N HIS A 598 -9.09 -22.06 13.62
CA HIS A 598 -10.11 -22.93 13.06
C HIS A 598 -10.89 -23.63 14.17
N PRO A 599 -11.95 -23.00 14.71
CA PRO A 599 -12.80 -23.66 15.70
C PRO A 599 -13.31 -24.97 15.13
N GLN A 600 -13.09 -26.09 15.84
CA GLN A 600 -13.73 -27.36 15.50
C GLN A 600 -15.24 -27.13 15.52
N ALA A 601 -15.93 -27.42 14.42
CA ALA A 601 -17.36 -27.67 14.46
C ALA A 601 -17.56 -28.91 15.34
N ALA A 602 -17.72 -28.72 16.64
CA ALA A 602 -17.99 -29.79 17.58
C ALA A 602 -19.23 -30.53 17.10
N GLY A 603 -19.09 -31.83 16.86
CA GLY A 603 -20.16 -32.69 16.36
C GLY A 603 -21.39 -32.62 17.24
N ARG A 604 -22.40 -31.87 16.81
CA ARG A 604 -23.80 -32.14 17.13
C ARG A 604 -24.43 -32.74 15.90
N GLN A 605 -24.79 -34.00 16.01
CA GLN A 605 -25.64 -34.72 15.08
C GLN A 605 -27.04 -34.08 15.16
N LEU A 606 -27.25 -32.97 14.44
CA LEU A 606 -28.54 -32.32 14.28
C LEU A 606 -29.14 -32.79 12.95
N ARG A 607 -30.01 -33.80 13.06
CA ARG A 607 -31.04 -34.07 12.05
C ARG A 607 -31.82 -32.77 11.83
N GLY A 608 -31.98 -32.39 10.56
CA GLY A 608 -32.97 -31.42 10.05
C GLY A 608 -33.24 -30.21 10.93
N ILE A 609 -32.49 -29.13 10.72
CA ILE A 609 -32.90 -27.70 10.66
C ILE A 609 -31.58 -26.95 10.37
N ALA A 610 -31.13 -27.02 9.12
CA ALA A 610 -30.04 -26.19 8.62
C ALA A 610 -30.65 -24.94 7.99
N LEU A 611 -31.13 -24.01 8.82
CA LEU A 611 -31.61 -22.71 8.35
C LEU A 611 -31.58 -21.55 9.36
N ALA A 612 -31.00 -21.71 10.57
CA ALA A 612 -31.13 -20.66 11.60
C ALA A 612 -29.85 -20.19 12.31
N CYS A 613 -28.66 -20.74 12.05
CA CYS A 613 -27.43 -20.33 12.78
C CYS A 613 -26.32 -19.67 11.94
N CYS A 614 -26.43 -19.62 10.61
CA CYS A 614 -25.64 -18.68 9.78
C CYS A 614 -26.27 -17.27 9.72
N TRP A 615 -27.41 -17.04 10.36
CA TRP A 615 -28.13 -15.76 10.30
C TRP A 615 -27.69 -14.72 11.33
N ARG A 616 -26.83 -15.05 12.30
CA ARG A 616 -26.36 -14.06 13.30
C ARG A 616 -25.04 -13.35 12.98
N VAL A 617 -24.34 -13.74 11.91
CA VAL A 617 -23.20 -12.97 11.37
C VAL A 617 -23.63 -12.11 10.16
N GLY A 618 -24.79 -12.40 9.56
CA GLY A 618 -25.40 -11.58 8.51
C GLY A 618 -26.27 -10.41 9.01
N VAL A 619 -26.67 -10.39 10.29
CA VAL A 619 -27.56 -9.34 10.83
C VAL A 619 -26.79 -8.17 11.47
N GLU A 620 -25.50 -8.32 11.77
CA GLU A 620 -24.64 -7.18 12.19
C GLU A 620 -23.95 -6.47 11.02
N LEU A 621 -23.79 -7.12 9.85
CA LEU A 621 -23.50 -6.41 8.60
C LEU A 621 -24.73 -5.64 8.07
N ALA A 622 -25.95 -6.17 8.29
CA ALA A 622 -27.19 -5.50 7.87
C ALA A 622 -27.65 -4.35 8.81
N ARG A 623 -27.03 -4.19 9.99
CA ARG A 623 -27.25 -3.02 10.86
C ARG A 623 -26.29 -1.87 10.58
N CYS A 624 -25.07 -2.15 10.12
CA CYS A 624 -24.12 -1.12 9.67
C CYS A 624 -24.38 -0.63 8.23
N LEU A 625 -25.15 -1.37 7.43
CA LEU A 625 -25.52 -0.99 6.05
C LEU A 625 -26.94 -0.42 5.93
N LYS A 626 -27.52 0.08 7.03
CA LYS A 626 -28.90 0.62 7.07
C LYS A 626 -29.00 2.14 6.83
N LEU A 627 -27.97 2.75 6.23
CA LEU A 627 -27.92 4.20 5.98
C LEU A 627 -27.77 4.61 4.51
N LEU A 628 -27.99 3.71 3.54
CA LEU A 628 -28.01 4.06 2.11
C LEU A 628 -29.09 3.25 1.36
N GLU A 629 -30.31 3.81 1.26
CA GLU A 629 -31.38 3.42 0.32
C GLU A 629 -31.07 4.03 -1.07
N THR A 630 -31.44 3.51 -2.25
CA THR A 630 -32.36 2.42 -2.69
C THR A 630 -32.08 2.10 -4.17
N GLY A 631 -32.29 0.86 -4.63
CA GLY A 631 -32.60 0.59 -6.06
C GLY A 631 -32.14 -0.74 -6.67
N LEU A 632 -30.97 -1.29 -6.32
CA LEU A 632 -30.37 -2.39 -7.10
C LEU A 632 -30.58 -3.82 -6.54
N PHE A 633 -31.09 -3.96 -5.31
CA PHE A 633 -30.93 -5.22 -4.55
C PHE A 633 -31.99 -6.30 -4.76
N LEU A 634 -33.09 -6.04 -5.48
CA LEU A 634 -34.11 -7.09 -5.71
C LEU A 634 -33.66 -8.14 -6.75
N SER A 635 -32.67 -7.84 -7.60
CA SER A 635 -32.19 -8.75 -8.64
C SER A 635 -31.10 -9.72 -8.15
N THR A 636 -30.40 -9.36 -7.07
CA THR A 636 -29.24 -10.10 -6.53
C THR A 636 -29.66 -11.23 -5.59
N GLN A 637 -30.75 -11.07 -4.84
CA GLN A 637 -31.26 -12.09 -3.91
C GLN A 637 -31.76 -13.36 -4.64
N ASN A 638 -32.42 -13.20 -5.79
CA ASN A 638 -32.94 -14.33 -6.57
C ASN A 638 -31.85 -15.12 -7.31
N ARG A 639 -30.67 -14.54 -7.55
CA ARG A 639 -29.54 -15.24 -8.21
C ARG A 639 -28.61 -15.97 -7.24
N LEU A 640 -28.71 -15.70 -5.93
CA LEU A 640 -27.90 -16.33 -4.88
C LEU A 640 -28.54 -17.61 -4.30
N ALA A 641 -29.82 -17.88 -4.57
CA ALA A 641 -30.52 -19.06 -4.04
C ALA A 641 -30.20 -20.38 -4.79
N GLU A 642 -29.59 -20.34 -5.98
CA GLU A 642 -29.49 -21.51 -6.86
C GLU A 642 -28.09 -22.15 -6.98
N ARG A 643 -27.12 -21.86 -6.10
CA ARG A 643 -25.76 -22.43 -6.25
C ARG A 643 -25.23 -23.07 -4.97
N THR A 644 -25.31 -24.39 -4.92
CA THR A 644 -24.52 -25.27 -4.05
C THR A 644 -23.03 -25.25 -4.48
N PRO A 645 -22.06 -24.98 -3.58
CA PRO A 645 -20.65 -24.94 -3.96
C PRO A 645 -20.01 -26.34 -3.86
N ALA A 646 -19.59 -26.89 -4.99
CA ALA A 646 -18.66 -28.01 -5.05
C ALA A 646 -17.25 -27.47 -5.39
N GLY A 647 -16.31 -27.58 -4.45
CA GLY A 647 -14.86 -27.46 -4.66
C GLY A 647 -14.33 -26.08 -5.08
N LEU A 648 -14.03 -25.20 -4.12
CA LEU A 648 -13.45 -23.88 -4.39
C LEU A 648 -11.91 -23.89 -4.29
N CYS A 649 -11.22 -23.67 -5.41
CA CYS A 649 -9.92 -22.99 -5.46
C CYS A 649 -10.17 -21.51 -5.15
N GLN A 650 -9.55 -20.95 -4.12
CA GLN A 650 -9.64 -19.53 -3.79
C GLN A 650 -8.43 -18.81 -4.41
N LEU A 651 -8.66 -17.99 -5.43
CA LEU A 651 -7.61 -17.21 -6.11
C LEU A 651 -7.19 -16.01 -5.24
N LEU A 652 -5.93 -15.58 -5.36
CA LEU A 652 -5.39 -14.44 -4.59
C LEU A 652 -6.00 -13.11 -5.04
N VAL A 653 -6.29 -12.95 -6.33
CA VAL A 653 -7.03 -11.81 -6.89
C VAL A 653 -8.18 -12.33 -7.77
N ASP A 654 -9.41 -12.28 -7.28
CA ASP A 654 -10.60 -12.67 -8.06
C ASP A 654 -11.33 -11.42 -8.60
N THR A 655 -11.37 -11.28 -9.92
CA THR A 655 -12.04 -10.17 -10.62
C THR A 655 -13.56 -10.15 -10.39
N ALA A 656 -14.16 -11.29 -10.02
CA ALA A 656 -15.58 -11.37 -9.67
C ALA A 656 -15.91 -10.74 -8.30
N HIS A 657 -14.89 -10.40 -7.49
CA HIS A 657 -15.00 -9.86 -6.14
C HIS A 657 -14.22 -8.54 -5.96
N LEU A 658 -14.11 -7.74 -7.02
CA LEU A 658 -13.61 -6.36 -6.94
C LEU A 658 -14.64 -5.49 -6.21
N PHE A 659 -14.29 -4.98 -5.02
CA PHE A 659 -15.13 -4.04 -4.29
C PHE A 659 -14.85 -2.62 -4.78
N PRO A 660 -15.86 -1.87 -5.25
CA PRO A 660 -15.69 -0.44 -5.46
C PRO A 660 -15.48 0.23 -4.09
N VAL A 661 -14.38 0.97 -3.96
CA VAL A 661 -14.13 1.81 -2.78
C VAL A 661 -14.88 3.12 -3.00
N HIS A 662 -16.10 3.20 -2.46
CA HIS A 662 -16.84 4.46 -2.39
C HIS A 662 -16.64 5.09 -1.01
N LEU A 663 -15.97 6.24 -0.97
CA LEU A 663 -15.90 7.08 0.23
C LEU A 663 -17.11 8.04 0.26
N PRO A 664 -17.71 8.29 1.43
CA PRO A 664 -18.94 9.09 1.53
C PRO A 664 -18.70 10.59 1.24
N PHE A 665 -19.66 11.21 0.55
CA PHE A 665 -19.73 12.65 0.23
C PHE A 665 -20.96 13.30 0.88
N SER A 666 -20.96 14.62 1.07
CA SER A 666 -22.17 15.40 1.41
C SER A 666 -22.04 16.85 0.92
N CYS A 667 -23.11 17.41 0.37
CA CYS A 667 -23.18 18.80 -0.10
C CYS A 667 -23.11 19.85 1.04
N SER A 668 -22.81 21.09 0.65
CA SER A 668 -22.90 22.31 1.48
C SER A 668 -24.31 22.52 2.05
N PRO A 669 -24.47 23.03 3.30
CA PRO A 669 -25.76 23.17 3.97
C PRO A 669 -26.53 24.46 3.64
N VAL A 670 -26.03 25.32 2.76
CA VAL A 670 -26.69 26.61 2.49
C VAL A 670 -27.91 26.42 1.58
N GLN A 671 -29.11 26.57 2.13
CA GLN A 671 -30.35 26.66 1.35
C GLN A 671 -30.43 28.05 0.70
N LEU A 672 -30.65 28.08 -0.62
CA LEU A 672 -30.75 29.29 -1.44
C LEU A 672 -31.83 30.29 -0.95
N ASP A 673 -32.76 29.85 -0.11
CA ASP A 673 -33.94 30.61 0.31
C ASP A 673 -33.63 31.66 1.41
N GLU A 674 -32.45 31.63 2.02
CA GLU A 674 -32.05 32.55 3.10
C GLU A 674 -31.25 33.78 2.63
N LEU A 675 -30.94 33.89 1.33
CA LEU A 675 -30.21 35.02 0.75
C LEU A 675 -31.13 36.22 0.50
N ARG A 676 -31.13 37.21 1.42
CA ARG A 676 -31.72 38.54 1.16
C ARG A 676 -30.73 39.41 0.39
N ILE A 677 -30.96 39.58 -0.91
CA ILE A 677 -30.22 40.52 -1.76
C ILE A 677 -30.78 41.94 -1.52
N PRO A 678 -29.95 42.93 -1.14
CA PRO A 678 -30.40 44.32 -1.00
C PRO A 678 -30.84 44.92 -2.33
N ASP A 679 -31.96 45.64 -2.36
CA ASP A 679 -32.55 46.26 -3.56
C ASP A 679 -31.61 47.26 -4.28
N SER A 680 -30.50 47.66 -3.66
CA SER A 680 -29.49 48.55 -4.22
C SER A 680 -28.65 47.94 -5.35
N ILE A 681 -28.70 46.62 -5.58
CA ILE A 681 -27.79 45.93 -6.52
C ILE A 681 -28.40 45.80 -7.94
N ASN A 682 -29.69 46.06 -8.13
CA ASN A 682 -30.38 46.17 -9.43
C ASN A 682 -29.87 45.21 -10.54
N LEU A 683 -29.90 43.89 -10.25
CA LEU A 683 -29.51 42.85 -11.20
C LEU A 683 -30.74 42.41 -12.01
N THR A 684 -30.90 42.96 -13.20
CA THR A 684 -32.06 42.72 -14.08
C THR A 684 -32.06 41.37 -14.81
N PHE A 685 -31.18 40.42 -14.46
CA PHE A 685 -31.10 39.10 -15.12
C PHE A 685 -31.60 37.93 -14.26
N LEU A 686 -32.07 38.17 -13.05
CA LEU A 686 -32.74 37.16 -12.21
C LEU A 686 -34.27 37.28 -12.34
N THR A 687 -34.87 36.52 -13.25
CA THR A 687 -36.31 36.20 -13.17
C THR A 687 -36.51 34.94 -12.35
N ARG A 688 -37.22 35.05 -11.22
CA ARG A 688 -37.66 33.90 -10.42
C ARG A 688 -38.74 33.15 -11.19
N VAL A 689 -38.44 31.92 -11.61
CA VAL A 689 -39.44 30.96 -12.11
C VAL A 689 -39.88 30.06 -10.96
#